data_AF-A0A943NVQ1-F1
#
_entry.id   AF-A0A943NVQ1-F1
#
_cell.length_a   1.000
_cell.length_b   1.000
_cell.length_c   1.000
_cell.angle_alpha   90.00
_cell.angle_beta   90.00
_cell.angle_gamma   90.00
#
_symmetry.space_group_name_H-M   'P 1'
#
loop_
_entity.id
_entity.type
_entity.pdbx_description
1 polymer ?
#
loop_
_entity_poly.entity_id
_entity_poly.type
_entity_poly.pdbx_seq_one_letter_code
_entity_poly.pdbx_strand_id
1 'polypeptide(L)'
;MTKSIPELYGSLVFNDKVMRDKLPKDIYNALKKTIENNTHLELDVANSVAVAMKEWAVEHGATHFSHWFQPMTGFTAEKHDSFISPTGSGQIIMDFSGKELVKGEPDASSFPSGGLRATFEARGYTAWDPTSPAFIKDCTLYIPTAFCSYSGEALDKKTPLLRSMETLDREAVRILQLLGRKDVTGVSATIGPEQEYFLVKKELYRQRKDLIFTGRTLFGAMPPKGQEMEDHYFGALKPHVSAFMHDLDEELWRLGIPAKTKHNEVAPSQHELAPVFETANIAVDHNQLTMEIMKKTADKHGLVCLLHEKPFDGINGSGKHNNWSMVTNTGINLLDPGRTPAENTQFLLFLMAVIKAVDDYADLLRVSVASAGNDHRLGANEAPPAIVSIFLGDELTAVLDSIENDTFFGRQQKVQMDTGAAVLPHFFRDTTDRNRTSPFAFTGNKFEFRMLGSSLSVAGPNVVLNTAVAEELSQFYKILEKAPADQLENAVHDLVKQTIQEHRRIIFNGNGYTDQWVAEAEKRGLYNLKSTPEALPCFIAEKNIQLFTSHKVFTRDEILSRYEILLEEYCKTLHIEAKTMQDMIRRDLLPALMEYTDKVTCSISKKQSVASLPCTAETRLLEKLAGYYDAIFEAEEKLAADTRTAEEMSDMLEAAGFYHSTILADMDAIRTAADKAEEYLPDSILPYPNYEQLLFTV
;
A
#
# COMPACT_ATOMS: atom_id res chain seq x y z
N MET A 1 -33.57 7.49 15.61
CA MET A 1 -32.94 6.37 16.34
C MET A 1 -31.63 6.10 15.64
N THR A 2 -30.50 6.15 16.35
CA THR A 2 -29.22 5.69 15.82
C THR A 2 -29.37 4.21 15.45
N LYS A 3 -29.11 3.85 14.18
CA LYS A 3 -29.14 2.44 13.74
C LYS A 3 -28.11 1.67 14.55
N SER A 4 -28.42 0.43 14.92
CA SER A 4 -27.41 -0.45 15.55
C SER A 4 -26.30 -0.78 14.55
N ILE A 5 -25.08 -1.09 15.01
CA ILE A 5 -23.96 -1.45 14.12
C ILE A 5 -24.34 -2.60 13.15
N PRO A 6 -25.04 -3.67 13.58
CA PRO A 6 -25.49 -4.72 12.67
C PRO A 6 -26.48 -4.26 11.59
N GLU A 7 -27.28 -3.22 11.85
CA GLU A 7 -28.19 -2.62 10.84
C GLU A 7 -27.48 -1.62 9.94
N LEU A 8 -26.39 -1.00 10.43
CA LEU A 8 -25.56 -0.06 9.68
C LEU A 8 -24.64 -0.80 8.71
N TYR A 9 -24.09 -1.94 9.13
CA TYR A 9 -23.09 -2.69 8.40
C TYR A 9 -23.59 -3.15 7.02
N GLY A 10 -22.88 -2.76 5.96
CA GLY A 10 -23.23 -3.08 4.58
C GLY A 10 -24.57 -2.51 4.12
N SER A 11 -25.11 -1.51 4.82
CA SER A 11 -26.41 -0.91 4.48
C SER A 11 -26.41 -0.14 3.15
N LEU A 12 -25.24 0.26 2.65
CA LEU A 12 -25.06 0.87 1.33
C LEU A 12 -24.40 -0.09 0.33
N VAL A 13 -24.55 -1.41 0.52
CA VAL A 13 -23.97 -2.44 -0.34
C VAL A 13 -25.07 -3.36 -0.86
N PHE A 14 -25.05 -3.66 -2.16
CA PHE A 14 -25.92 -4.65 -2.80
C PHE A 14 -25.41 -6.07 -2.50
N ASN A 15 -25.39 -6.41 -1.21
CA ASN A 15 -24.82 -7.64 -0.66
C ASN A 15 -25.73 -8.86 -0.86
N ASP A 16 -25.26 -10.06 -0.46
CA ASP A 16 -26.02 -11.32 -0.62
C ASP A 16 -27.43 -11.27 -0.02
N LYS A 17 -27.61 -10.57 1.11
CA LYS A 17 -28.94 -10.40 1.73
C LYS A 17 -29.86 -9.59 0.83
N VAL A 18 -29.39 -8.43 0.34
CA VAL A 18 -30.16 -7.58 -0.57
C VAL A 18 -30.46 -8.31 -1.88
N MET A 19 -29.46 -9.00 -2.45
CA MET A 19 -29.63 -9.80 -3.66
C MET A 19 -30.69 -10.87 -3.48
N ARG A 20 -30.69 -11.59 -2.35
CA ARG A 20 -31.69 -12.62 -2.05
C ARG A 20 -33.10 -12.06 -1.87
N ASP A 21 -33.22 -10.87 -1.29
CA ASP A 21 -34.51 -10.23 -1.02
C ASP A 21 -35.11 -9.58 -2.27
N LYS A 22 -34.27 -9.05 -3.17
CA LYS A 22 -34.70 -8.29 -4.37
C LYS A 22 -34.79 -9.11 -5.65
N LEU A 23 -33.97 -10.17 -5.80
CA LEU A 23 -33.95 -10.97 -7.02
C LEU A 23 -34.94 -12.15 -6.95
N PRO A 24 -35.55 -12.54 -8.10
CA PRO A 24 -36.22 -13.83 -8.20
C PRO A 24 -35.29 -14.99 -7.80
N LYS A 25 -35.84 -16.02 -7.16
CA LYS A 25 -35.06 -17.13 -6.56
C LYS A 25 -34.16 -17.85 -7.56
N ASP A 26 -34.64 -18.06 -8.78
CA ASP A 26 -33.92 -18.67 -9.89
C ASP A 26 -32.77 -17.77 -10.39
N ILE A 27 -33.00 -16.47 -10.52
CA ILE A 27 -31.99 -15.46 -10.89
C ILE A 27 -30.91 -15.34 -9.81
N TYR A 28 -31.30 -15.29 -8.53
CA TYR A 28 -30.36 -15.27 -7.40
C TYR A 28 -29.45 -16.51 -7.40
N ASN A 29 -30.03 -17.70 -7.58
CA ASN A 29 -29.25 -18.95 -7.63
C ASN A 29 -28.32 -18.98 -8.84
N ALA A 30 -28.76 -18.46 -10.00
CA ALA A 30 -27.93 -18.35 -11.19
C ALA A 30 -26.74 -17.40 -10.97
N LEU A 31 -27.00 -16.20 -10.44
CA LEU A 31 -25.95 -15.23 -10.12
C LEU A 31 -24.95 -15.78 -9.09
N LYS A 32 -25.44 -16.39 -8.01
CA LYS A 32 -24.60 -17.00 -6.99
C LYS A 32 -23.72 -18.10 -7.58
N LYS A 33 -24.28 -18.94 -8.45
CA LYS A 33 -23.51 -19.99 -9.15
C LYS A 33 -22.44 -19.38 -10.07
N THR A 34 -22.74 -18.26 -10.73
CA THR A 34 -21.76 -17.54 -11.56
C THR A 34 -20.59 -17.02 -10.73
N ILE A 35 -20.87 -16.44 -9.56
CA ILE A 35 -19.85 -15.95 -8.61
C ILE A 35 -19.01 -17.11 -8.05
N GLU A 36 -19.66 -18.18 -7.59
CA GLU A 36 -18.97 -19.32 -6.97
C GLU A 36 -18.10 -20.12 -7.96
N ASN A 37 -18.47 -20.16 -9.24
CA ASN A 37 -17.75 -20.92 -10.27
C ASN A 37 -16.91 -20.05 -11.22
N ASN A 38 -16.85 -18.73 -10.99
CA ASN A 38 -16.16 -17.77 -11.85
C ASN A 38 -16.55 -17.90 -13.35
N THR A 39 -17.84 -18.11 -13.63
CA THR A 39 -18.32 -18.30 -15.01
C THR A 39 -18.86 -17.01 -15.64
N HIS A 40 -19.20 -17.05 -16.92
CA HIS A 40 -19.85 -15.93 -17.59
C HIS A 40 -21.27 -15.67 -17.05
N LEU A 41 -21.67 -14.40 -17.00
CA LEU A 41 -23.01 -13.99 -16.62
C LEU A 41 -23.91 -13.91 -17.86
N GLU A 42 -24.93 -14.76 -17.92
CA GLU A 42 -25.91 -14.75 -19.00
C GLU A 42 -26.68 -13.43 -19.04
N LEU A 43 -26.96 -12.92 -20.24
CA LEU A 43 -27.52 -11.58 -20.43
C LEU A 43 -28.92 -11.41 -19.80
N ASP A 44 -29.71 -12.47 -19.75
CA ASP A 44 -31.03 -12.47 -19.11
C ASP A 44 -30.93 -12.35 -17.57
N VAL A 45 -29.91 -12.98 -16.98
CA VAL A 45 -29.59 -12.82 -15.55
C VAL A 45 -29.10 -11.39 -15.32
N ALA A 46 -28.22 -10.88 -16.17
CA ALA A 46 -27.70 -9.51 -16.08
C ALA A 46 -28.80 -8.45 -16.16
N ASN A 47 -29.77 -8.58 -17.07
CA ASN A 47 -30.90 -7.65 -17.19
C ASN A 47 -31.75 -7.63 -15.91
N SER A 48 -32.04 -8.81 -15.35
CA SER A 48 -32.81 -8.94 -14.11
C SER A 48 -32.07 -8.32 -12.92
N VAL A 49 -30.76 -8.53 -12.85
CA VAL A 49 -29.89 -7.95 -11.81
C VAL A 49 -29.80 -6.43 -11.95
N ALA A 50 -29.64 -5.90 -13.16
CA ALA A 50 -29.57 -4.45 -13.40
C ALA A 50 -30.84 -3.74 -12.92
N VAL A 51 -32.03 -4.28 -13.23
CA VAL A 51 -33.30 -3.71 -12.77
C VAL A 51 -33.37 -3.69 -11.24
N ALA A 52 -33.09 -4.82 -10.59
CA ALA A 52 -33.13 -4.91 -9.12
C ALA A 52 -32.10 -4.01 -8.44
N MET A 53 -30.89 -3.92 -9.01
CA MET A 53 -29.80 -3.07 -8.51
C MET A 53 -30.14 -1.59 -8.64
N LYS A 54 -30.73 -1.16 -9.78
CA LYS A 54 -31.22 0.20 -9.98
C LYS A 54 -32.34 0.54 -9.00
N GLU A 55 -33.35 -0.32 -8.85
CA GLU A 55 -34.46 -0.09 -7.92
C GLU A 55 -33.95 0.06 -6.49
N TRP A 56 -33.09 -0.85 -6.04
CA TRP A 56 -32.42 -0.74 -4.75
C TRP A 56 -31.63 0.57 -4.62
N ALA A 57 -30.88 0.97 -5.65
CA ALA A 57 -30.08 2.18 -5.61
C ALA A 57 -30.93 3.45 -5.53
N VAL A 58 -32.00 3.54 -6.32
CA VAL A 58 -32.94 4.65 -6.31
C VAL A 58 -33.71 4.74 -4.98
N GLU A 59 -34.07 3.61 -4.37
CA GLU A 59 -34.65 3.56 -3.01
C GLU A 59 -33.72 4.17 -1.94
N HIS A 60 -32.40 4.09 -2.18
CA HIS A 60 -31.36 4.70 -1.33
C HIS A 60 -30.93 6.09 -1.81
N GLY A 61 -31.69 6.70 -2.72
CA GLY A 61 -31.49 8.06 -3.20
C GLY A 61 -30.47 8.20 -4.34
N ALA A 62 -30.01 7.09 -4.93
CA ALA A 62 -29.08 7.17 -6.05
C ALA A 62 -29.76 7.75 -7.29
N THR A 63 -29.05 8.66 -7.97
CA THR A 63 -29.50 9.33 -9.19
C THR A 63 -28.65 8.99 -10.41
N HIS A 64 -27.43 8.51 -10.15
CA HIS A 64 -26.44 8.12 -11.15
C HIS A 64 -25.91 6.72 -10.85
N PHE A 65 -25.25 6.13 -11.84
CA PHE A 65 -24.39 4.98 -11.68
C PHE A 65 -22.99 5.26 -12.25
N SER A 66 -22.01 4.47 -11.82
CA SER A 66 -20.64 4.55 -12.29
C SER A 66 -19.97 3.20 -12.32
N HIS A 67 -19.27 2.91 -13.42
CA HIS A 67 -18.28 1.83 -13.46
C HIS A 67 -17.03 2.29 -12.69
N TRP A 68 -16.77 1.63 -11.57
CA TRP A 68 -15.69 1.95 -10.65
C TRP A 68 -14.52 1.01 -10.90
N PHE A 69 -13.34 1.55 -11.24
CA PHE A 69 -12.17 0.75 -11.58
C PHE A 69 -10.88 1.41 -11.09
N GLN A 70 -9.78 0.64 -11.09
CA GLN A 70 -8.48 1.04 -10.56
C GLN A 70 -7.44 1.09 -11.69
N PRO A 71 -7.33 2.19 -12.46
CA PRO A 71 -6.33 2.33 -13.50
C PRO A 71 -4.91 2.44 -12.92
N MET A 72 -3.92 2.52 -13.81
CA MET A 72 -2.50 2.66 -13.47
C MET A 72 -2.08 4.05 -12.97
N THR A 73 -3.00 4.84 -12.41
CA THR A 73 -2.74 6.17 -11.83
C THR A 73 -2.55 6.15 -10.32
N GLY A 74 -2.73 5.00 -9.67
CA GLY A 74 -2.68 4.89 -8.20
C GLY A 74 -3.98 5.25 -7.48
N PHE A 75 -4.97 5.78 -8.19
CA PHE A 75 -6.29 6.14 -7.67
C PHE A 75 -7.41 5.41 -8.41
N THR A 76 -8.62 5.43 -7.87
CA THR A 76 -9.81 4.91 -8.57
C THR A 76 -10.35 5.93 -9.56
N ALA A 77 -10.95 5.44 -10.65
CA ALA A 77 -11.61 6.25 -11.66
C ALA A 77 -13.10 5.93 -11.73
N GLU A 78 -13.89 6.95 -12.04
CA GLU A 78 -15.34 6.90 -12.09
C GLU A 78 -15.87 7.91 -13.13
N LYS A 79 -16.92 7.50 -13.85
CA LYS A 79 -17.74 8.36 -14.72
C LYS A 79 -19.19 8.22 -14.29
N HIS A 80 -19.87 9.34 -14.02
CA HIS A 80 -21.24 9.32 -13.48
C HIS A 80 -22.24 9.47 -14.63
N ASP A 81 -23.00 8.42 -14.89
CA ASP A 81 -24.08 8.40 -15.88
C ASP A 81 -25.42 8.41 -15.13
N SER A 82 -26.34 9.28 -15.55
CA SER A 82 -27.67 9.34 -14.92
C SER A 82 -28.51 8.16 -15.36
N PHE A 83 -29.38 7.65 -14.47
CA PHE A 83 -30.41 6.68 -14.85
C PHE A 83 -31.48 7.28 -15.79
N ILE A 84 -31.50 8.59 -16.01
CA ILE A 84 -32.52 9.26 -16.81
C ILE A 84 -32.42 8.85 -18.28
N SER A 85 -33.53 8.34 -18.84
CA SER A 85 -33.72 8.09 -20.26
C SER A 85 -34.98 8.82 -20.77
N PRO A 86 -34.86 9.76 -21.73
CA PRO A 86 -36.00 10.48 -22.29
C PRO A 86 -36.90 9.58 -23.16
N THR A 87 -38.22 9.57 -22.91
CA THR A 87 -39.18 8.74 -23.66
C THR A 87 -39.96 9.50 -24.74
N GLY A 88 -39.55 10.75 -25.04
CA GLY A 88 -40.32 11.68 -25.87
C GLY A 88 -41.44 12.38 -25.08
N SER A 89 -42.03 13.44 -25.64
CA SER A 89 -43.09 14.27 -25.01
C SER A 89 -42.73 15.00 -23.70
N GLY A 90 -41.43 15.22 -23.44
CA GLY A 90 -40.96 15.92 -22.23
C GLY A 90 -41.02 15.09 -20.95
N GLN A 91 -41.25 13.77 -21.07
CA GLN A 91 -41.24 12.82 -19.97
C GLN A 91 -39.91 12.05 -19.92
N ILE A 92 -39.56 11.58 -18.73
CA ILE A 92 -38.36 10.77 -18.47
C ILE A 92 -38.75 9.49 -17.73
N ILE A 93 -37.94 8.45 -17.93
CA ILE A 93 -37.95 7.25 -17.09
C ILE A 93 -36.56 7.02 -16.51
N MET A 94 -36.49 6.26 -15.42
CA MET A 94 -35.22 5.79 -14.86
C MET A 94 -34.94 4.40 -15.43
N ASP A 95 -33.92 4.28 -16.27
CA ASP A 95 -33.52 3.05 -16.93
C ASP A 95 -32.09 2.65 -16.57
N PHE A 96 -31.84 1.34 -16.54
CA PHE A 96 -30.52 0.75 -16.36
C PHE A 96 -30.56 -0.68 -16.87
N SER A 97 -29.88 -0.93 -17.98
CA SER A 97 -29.95 -2.20 -18.70
C SER A 97 -28.83 -3.17 -18.26
N GLY A 98 -29.04 -4.48 -18.48
CA GLY A 98 -27.99 -5.47 -18.25
C GLY A 98 -26.76 -5.26 -19.14
N LYS A 99 -26.92 -4.60 -20.30
CA LYS A 99 -25.80 -4.22 -21.17
C LYS A 99 -24.91 -3.17 -20.51
N GLU A 100 -25.53 -2.15 -19.91
CA GLU A 100 -24.81 -1.09 -19.17
C GLU A 100 -24.22 -1.60 -17.86
N LEU A 101 -24.84 -2.61 -17.22
CA LEU A 101 -24.28 -3.28 -16.06
C LEU A 101 -23.03 -4.08 -16.42
N VAL A 102 -23.11 -4.95 -17.42
CA VAL A 102 -22.02 -5.88 -17.74
C VAL A 102 -20.83 -5.14 -18.37
N LYS A 103 -21.09 -4.08 -19.14
CA LYS A 103 -20.06 -3.39 -19.91
C LYS A 103 -20.25 -1.87 -19.93
N GLY A 104 -19.19 -1.15 -19.61
CA GLY A 104 -19.07 0.29 -19.87
C GLY A 104 -18.04 0.60 -20.96
N GLU A 105 -18.09 1.82 -21.51
CA GLU A 105 -17.15 2.34 -22.50
C GLU A 105 -16.60 3.70 -22.02
N PRO A 106 -15.54 3.71 -21.18
CA PRO A 106 -14.84 4.94 -20.83
C PRO A 106 -13.85 5.37 -21.91
N ASP A 107 -13.50 6.66 -21.89
CA ASP A 107 -12.33 7.16 -22.62
C ASP A 107 -11.06 6.72 -21.87
N ALA A 108 -10.27 5.91 -22.55
CA ALA A 108 -9.06 5.30 -22.07
C ALA A 108 -7.79 5.98 -22.61
N SER A 109 -7.89 7.08 -23.38
CA SER A 109 -6.74 7.83 -23.90
C SER A 109 -5.99 8.61 -22.83
N SER A 110 -6.69 9.02 -21.77
CA SER A 110 -6.15 9.88 -20.71
C SER A 110 -5.53 9.10 -19.54
N PHE A 111 -5.61 7.77 -19.55
CA PHE A 111 -4.97 6.94 -18.53
C PHE A 111 -3.57 6.49 -18.98
N PRO A 112 -2.61 6.37 -18.04
CA PRO A 112 -1.28 5.85 -18.34
C PRO A 112 -1.38 4.47 -19.00
N SER A 113 -0.77 4.34 -20.18
CA SER A 113 -0.82 3.12 -20.98
C SER A 113 0.56 2.58 -21.36
N GLY A 114 1.64 3.28 -21.00
CA GLY A 114 3.02 2.83 -21.24
C GLY A 114 3.30 2.47 -22.71
N GLY A 115 2.69 3.21 -23.64
CA GLY A 115 2.84 2.97 -25.08
C GLY A 115 1.99 1.83 -25.67
N LEU A 116 1.17 1.12 -24.88
CA LEU A 116 0.22 0.11 -25.40
C LEU A 116 -0.84 0.69 -26.31
N ARG A 117 -1.01 2.02 -26.29
CA ARG A 117 -2.01 2.73 -27.09
C ARG A 117 -1.40 3.91 -27.81
N ALA A 118 -1.82 4.11 -29.04
CA ALA A 118 -1.55 5.34 -29.74
C ALA A 118 -2.38 6.49 -29.15
N THR A 119 -1.82 7.70 -29.10
CA THR A 119 -2.46 8.88 -28.49
C THR A 119 -3.79 9.30 -29.13
N PHE A 120 -4.07 8.85 -30.37
CA PHE A 120 -5.33 9.13 -31.07
C PHE A 120 -6.43 8.09 -30.82
N GLU A 121 -6.12 6.99 -30.11
CA GLU A 121 -7.08 5.93 -29.81
C GLU A 121 -7.67 6.13 -28.41
N ALA A 122 -8.98 6.38 -28.34
CA ALA A 122 -9.67 6.70 -27.09
C ALA A 122 -10.37 5.51 -26.44
N ARG A 123 -10.96 4.59 -27.21
CA ARG A 123 -11.87 3.56 -26.68
C ARG A 123 -11.22 2.59 -25.70
N GLY A 124 -11.80 2.39 -24.52
CA GLY A 124 -11.52 1.26 -23.62
C GLY A 124 -12.82 0.60 -23.16
N TYR A 125 -12.71 -0.50 -22.42
CA TYR A 125 -13.87 -1.23 -21.92
C TYR A 125 -13.77 -1.51 -20.43
N THR A 126 -14.88 -1.35 -19.73
CA THR A 126 -15.05 -1.84 -18.36
C THR A 126 -15.95 -3.06 -18.38
N ALA A 127 -15.66 -4.03 -17.53
CA ALA A 127 -16.46 -5.23 -17.35
C ALA A 127 -16.77 -5.42 -15.87
N TRP A 128 -18.04 -5.61 -15.53
CA TRP A 128 -18.44 -5.82 -14.13
C TRP A 128 -17.80 -7.07 -13.54
N ASP A 129 -17.22 -6.92 -12.36
CA ASP A 129 -16.79 -8.02 -11.51
C ASP A 129 -17.92 -8.37 -10.51
N PRO A 130 -18.69 -9.45 -10.73
CA PRO A 130 -19.77 -9.84 -9.84
C PRO A 130 -19.28 -10.42 -8.51
N THR A 131 -17.98 -10.72 -8.38
CA THR A 131 -17.40 -11.21 -7.13
C THR A 131 -17.17 -10.08 -6.11
N SER A 132 -17.21 -8.82 -6.56
CA SER A 132 -17.21 -7.63 -5.69
C SER A 132 -18.57 -6.92 -5.74
N PRO A 133 -19.24 -6.72 -4.60
CA PRO A 133 -20.60 -6.20 -4.59
C PRO A 133 -20.65 -4.72 -4.97
N ALA A 134 -21.68 -4.33 -5.73
CA ALA A 134 -21.97 -2.93 -5.99
C ALA A 134 -22.34 -2.18 -4.70
N PHE A 135 -22.02 -0.90 -4.62
CA PHE A 135 -22.24 -0.08 -3.42
C PHE A 135 -22.74 1.31 -3.79
N ILE A 136 -23.28 2.04 -2.81
CA ILE A 136 -23.75 3.41 -2.98
C ILE A 136 -22.86 4.35 -2.18
N LYS A 137 -22.37 5.39 -2.85
CA LYS A 137 -21.60 6.48 -2.26
C LYS A 137 -22.11 7.77 -2.92
N ASP A 138 -22.31 8.84 -2.16
CA ASP A 138 -22.72 10.16 -2.68
C ASP A 138 -23.91 10.17 -3.66
N CYS A 139 -24.95 9.38 -3.36
CA CYS A 139 -26.13 9.24 -4.22
C CYS A 139 -25.81 8.73 -5.64
N THR A 140 -24.75 7.94 -5.78
CA THR A 140 -24.35 7.25 -7.00
C THR A 140 -24.16 5.76 -6.71
N LEU A 141 -24.65 4.90 -7.61
CA LEU A 141 -24.41 3.46 -7.61
C LEU A 141 -23.06 3.17 -8.24
N TYR A 142 -22.12 2.60 -7.49
CA TYR A 142 -20.80 2.20 -7.97
C TYR A 142 -20.77 0.71 -8.24
N ILE A 143 -20.28 0.36 -9.43
CA ILE A 143 -20.20 -1.01 -9.95
C ILE A 143 -18.72 -1.35 -10.11
N PRO A 144 -18.14 -2.22 -9.24
CA PRO A 144 -16.74 -2.62 -9.33
C PRO A 144 -16.44 -3.32 -10.66
N THR A 145 -15.46 -2.82 -11.41
CA THR A 145 -15.19 -3.29 -12.77
C THR A 145 -13.70 -3.50 -13.03
N ALA A 146 -13.42 -4.46 -13.90
CA ALA A 146 -12.13 -4.62 -14.55
C ALA A 146 -12.06 -3.69 -15.77
N PHE A 147 -10.89 -3.14 -16.06
CA PHE A 147 -10.67 -2.18 -17.15
C PHE A 147 -9.56 -2.62 -18.09
N CYS A 148 -9.90 -2.68 -19.38
CA CYS A 148 -9.00 -3.11 -20.45
C CYS A 148 -9.03 -2.16 -21.66
N SER A 149 -7.98 -2.26 -22.47
CA SER A 149 -7.86 -1.53 -23.73
C SER A 149 -8.90 -2.01 -24.76
N TYR A 150 -8.93 -1.36 -25.93
CA TYR A 150 -9.70 -1.85 -27.08
C TYR A 150 -9.25 -3.26 -27.56
N SER A 151 -7.96 -3.56 -27.49
CA SER A 151 -7.36 -4.82 -27.94
C SER A 151 -7.35 -5.90 -26.86
N GLY A 152 -7.71 -5.56 -25.62
CA GLY A 152 -7.93 -6.49 -24.51
C GLY A 152 -6.79 -6.55 -23.48
N GLU A 153 -5.74 -5.73 -23.62
CA GLU A 153 -4.69 -5.63 -22.60
C GLU A 153 -5.24 -4.99 -21.31
N ALA A 154 -4.78 -5.50 -20.16
CA ALA A 154 -5.19 -5.03 -18.84
C ALA A 154 -4.53 -3.69 -18.50
N LEU A 155 -5.34 -2.63 -18.44
CA LEU A 155 -4.94 -1.26 -18.10
C LEU A 155 -5.26 -0.91 -16.64
N ASP A 156 -5.52 -1.92 -15.82
CA ASP A 156 -5.94 -1.79 -14.43
C ASP A 156 -5.11 -2.65 -13.47
N LYS A 157 -5.38 -2.51 -12.18
CA LYS A 157 -4.79 -3.35 -11.14
C LYS A 157 -5.63 -4.59 -10.82
N LYS A 158 -6.90 -4.60 -11.24
CA LYS A 158 -7.88 -5.63 -10.87
C LYS A 158 -7.79 -6.88 -11.74
N THR A 159 -7.70 -6.74 -13.06
CA THR A 159 -7.60 -7.89 -13.97
C THR A 159 -6.41 -8.79 -13.63
N PRO A 160 -5.18 -8.26 -13.41
CA PRO A 160 -4.04 -9.10 -13.06
C PRO A 160 -4.18 -9.76 -11.67
N LEU A 161 -4.82 -9.07 -10.72
CA LEU A 161 -5.11 -9.63 -9.41
C LEU A 161 -6.02 -10.86 -9.52
N LEU A 162 -7.14 -10.75 -10.24
CA LEU A 162 -8.06 -11.86 -10.46
C LEU A 162 -7.37 -13.06 -11.14
N ARG A 163 -6.56 -12.81 -12.19
CA ARG A 163 -5.76 -13.85 -12.86
C ARG A 163 -4.76 -14.53 -11.90
N SER A 164 -4.10 -13.75 -11.04
CA SER A 164 -3.15 -14.29 -10.05
C SER A 164 -3.84 -15.15 -8.98
N MET A 165 -5.05 -14.75 -8.55
CA MET A 165 -5.86 -15.50 -7.59
C MET A 165 -6.32 -16.84 -8.19
N GLU A 166 -6.79 -16.85 -9.44
CA GLU A 166 -7.18 -18.08 -10.15
C GLU A 166 -5.99 -19.02 -10.34
N THR A 167 -4.81 -18.46 -10.63
CA THR A 167 -3.57 -19.24 -10.77
C THR A 167 -3.18 -19.90 -9.45
N LEU A 168 -3.18 -19.15 -8.35
CA LEU A 168 -2.90 -19.68 -7.01
C LEU A 168 -3.92 -20.74 -6.60
N ASP A 169 -5.20 -20.47 -6.80
CA ASP A 169 -6.30 -21.40 -6.52
C ASP A 169 -6.06 -22.75 -7.21
N ARG A 170 -5.86 -22.71 -8.54
CA ARG A 170 -5.64 -23.91 -9.35
C ARG A 170 -4.46 -24.75 -8.85
N GLU A 171 -3.30 -24.14 -8.64
CA GLU A 171 -2.11 -24.90 -8.24
C GLU A 171 -2.20 -25.39 -6.78
N ALA A 172 -2.79 -24.61 -5.88
CA ALA A 172 -3.03 -25.02 -4.50
C ALA A 172 -4.02 -26.19 -4.41
N VAL A 173 -5.13 -26.15 -5.16
CA VAL A 173 -6.11 -27.25 -5.22
C VAL A 173 -5.47 -28.52 -5.76
N ARG A 174 -4.63 -28.43 -6.80
CA ARG A 174 -3.91 -29.60 -7.34
C ARG A 174 -3.02 -30.27 -6.29
N ILE A 175 -2.24 -29.49 -5.54
CA ILE A 175 -1.43 -29.99 -4.43
C ILE A 175 -2.30 -30.62 -3.35
N LEU A 176 -3.37 -29.95 -2.91
CA LEU A 176 -4.25 -30.48 -1.87
C LEU A 176 -4.93 -31.79 -2.29
N GLN A 177 -5.39 -31.88 -3.54
CA GLN A 177 -5.93 -33.11 -4.09
C GLN A 177 -4.90 -34.23 -4.15
N LEU A 178 -3.62 -33.92 -4.43
CA LEU A 178 -2.53 -34.88 -4.41
C LEU A 178 -2.28 -35.42 -2.99
N LEU A 179 -2.35 -34.54 -1.98
CA LEU A 179 -2.27 -34.90 -0.54
C LEU A 179 -3.53 -35.59 0.01
N GLY A 180 -4.49 -35.97 -0.86
CA GLY A 180 -5.69 -36.71 -0.47
C GLY A 180 -6.88 -35.85 -0.03
N ARG A 181 -6.79 -34.52 -0.06
CA ARG A 181 -7.89 -33.58 0.28
C ARG A 181 -8.87 -33.42 -0.89
N LYS A 182 -9.67 -34.44 -1.15
CA LYS A 182 -10.63 -34.49 -2.28
C LYS A 182 -11.87 -33.62 -2.09
N ASP A 183 -12.12 -33.16 -0.86
CA ASP A 183 -13.21 -32.25 -0.48
C ASP A 183 -12.94 -30.78 -0.84
N VAL A 184 -11.67 -30.44 -1.12
CA VAL A 184 -11.26 -29.07 -1.45
C VAL A 184 -11.40 -28.82 -2.95
N THR A 185 -12.22 -27.83 -3.30
CA THR A 185 -12.50 -27.42 -4.69
C THR A 185 -12.03 -26.00 -4.99
N GLY A 186 -11.62 -25.25 -3.96
CA GLY A 186 -11.11 -23.89 -4.12
C GLY A 186 -10.25 -23.45 -2.94
N VAL A 187 -9.32 -22.55 -3.21
CA VAL A 187 -8.42 -21.87 -2.29
C VAL A 187 -8.42 -20.40 -2.63
N SER A 188 -8.59 -19.55 -1.62
CA SER A 188 -8.58 -18.10 -1.77
C SER A 188 -7.46 -17.47 -0.97
N ALA A 189 -6.73 -16.55 -1.58
CA ALA A 189 -5.85 -15.65 -0.84
C ALA A 189 -6.69 -14.69 0.00
N THR A 190 -6.21 -14.39 1.20
CA THR A 190 -6.81 -13.44 2.14
C THR A 190 -5.83 -12.33 2.44
N ILE A 191 -6.34 -11.10 2.58
CA ILE A 191 -5.54 -9.89 2.82
C ILE A 191 -6.15 -9.10 3.97
N GLY A 192 -5.32 -8.70 4.94
CA GLY A 192 -5.63 -7.73 5.99
C GLY A 192 -4.67 -6.54 5.93
N PRO A 193 -5.06 -5.42 5.30
CA PRO A 193 -4.19 -4.25 5.18
C PRO A 193 -4.26 -3.36 6.43
N GLU A 194 -3.13 -3.11 7.09
CA GLU A 194 -3.02 -2.13 8.18
C GLU A 194 -2.66 -0.77 7.57
N GLN A 195 -3.50 0.25 7.71
CA GLN A 195 -3.35 1.54 7.03
C GLN A 195 -2.87 2.61 8.00
N GLU A 196 -1.60 3.02 7.86
CA GLU A 196 -1.06 4.18 8.58
C GLU A 196 -1.27 5.49 7.80
N TYR A 197 -1.39 6.59 8.53
CA TYR A 197 -1.64 7.92 7.99
C TYR A 197 -1.34 9.04 9.00
N PHE A 198 -1.14 10.26 8.49
CA PHE A 198 -1.08 11.47 9.33
C PHE A 198 -2.35 12.31 9.17
N LEU A 199 -2.74 13.00 10.25
CA LEU A 199 -3.75 14.06 10.20
C LEU A 199 -3.08 15.42 10.41
N VAL A 200 -3.50 16.42 9.63
CA VAL A 200 -3.04 17.81 9.78
C VAL A 200 -4.26 18.73 9.73
N LYS A 201 -4.25 19.83 10.49
CA LYS A 201 -5.29 20.85 10.36
C LYS A 201 -5.34 21.42 8.95
N LYS A 202 -6.52 21.44 8.35
CA LYS A 202 -6.74 21.91 6.97
C LYS A 202 -6.30 23.37 6.76
N GLU A 203 -6.43 24.21 7.78
CA GLU A 203 -5.99 25.60 7.74
C GLU A 203 -4.47 25.75 7.63
N LEU A 204 -3.70 24.88 8.31
CA LEU A 204 -2.24 24.88 8.25
C LEU A 204 -1.75 24.22 6.95
N TYR A 205 -2.37 23.11 6.55
CA TYR A 205 -2.09 22.45 5.28
C TYR A 205 -2.19 23.39 4.07
N ARG A 206 -3.22 24.26 4.04
CA ARG A 206 -3.41 25.25 2.97
C ARG A 206 -2.30 26.28 2.83
N GLN A 207 -1.46 26.44 3.87
CA GLN A 207 -0.33 27.37 3.89
C GLN A 207 0.99 26.69 3.48
N ARG A 208 0.96 25.39 3.13
CA ARG A 208 2.14 24.59 2.75
C ARG A 208 1.97 24.07 1.32
N LYS A 209 2.52 24.80 0.34
CA LYS A 209 2.45 24.40 -1.09
C LYS A 209 3.08 23.03 -1.35
N ASP A 210 4.16 22.72 -0.64
CA ASP A 210 4.80 21.41 -0.67
C ASP A 210 3.83 20.31 -0.25
N LEU A 211 3.19 20.41 0.92
CA LEU A 211 2.17 19.44 1.32
C LEU A 211 1.02 19.30 0.30
N ILE A 212 0.62 20.40 -0.36
CA ILE A 212 -0.45 20.40 -1.35
C ILE A 212 -0.05 19.67 -2.64
N PHE A 213 1.14 19.94 -3.17
CA PHE A 213 1.56 19.44 -4.48
C PHE A 213 2.30 18.10 -4.43
N THR A 214 2.95 17.81 -3.31
CA THR A 214 3.82 16.62 -3.18
C THR A 214 3.33 15.65 -2.09
N GLY A 215 2.41 16.07 -1.22
CA GLY A 215 1.95 15.25 -0.10
C GLY A 215 2.94 15.13 1.05
N ARG A 216 4.11 15.79 0.96
CA ARG A 216 5.15 15.83 1.99
C ARG A 216 5.77 17.21 2.11
N THR A 217 6.40 17.46 3.26
CA THR A 217 7.22 18.65 3.44
C THR A 217 8.58 18.48 2.77
N LEU A 218 9.00 19.47 1.97
CA LEU A 218 10.29 19.43 1.28
C LEU A 218 11.44 20.00 2.13
N PHE A 219 11.10 20.88 3.08
CA PHE A 219 11.95 21.38 4.14
C PHE A 219 11.09 21.73 5.37
N GLY A 220 11.72 21.86 6.53
CA GLY A 220 11.08 22.12 7.81
C GLY A 220 11.97 21.70 8.97
N ALA A 221 12.32 22.66 9.83
CA ALA A 221 13.10 22.40 11.04
C ALA A 221 12.34 21.53 12.05
N MET A 222 13.05 20.59 12.67
CA MET A 222 12.48 19.73 13.71
C MET A 222 12.15 20.53 14.98
N PRO A 223 10.97 20.31 15.59
CA PRO A 223 10.63 20.92 16.87
C PRO A 223 11.50 20.32 18.01
N PRO A 224 11.63 21.00 19.16
CA PRO A 224 12.39 20.48 20.31
C PRO A 224 11.85 19.15 20.87
N LYS A 225 10.57 18.85 20.61
CA LYS A 225 9.94 17.55 20.88
C LYS A 225 9.39 17.02 19.55
N GLY A 226 9.91 15.90 19.07
CA GLY A 226 9.35 15.09 18.00
C GLY A 226 8.66 13.85 18.59
N GLN A 227 9.34 12.71 18.53
CA GLN A 227 8.83 11.41 18.97
C GLN A 227 9.67 10.76 20.10
N GLU A 228 10.64 11.48 20.65
CA GLU A 228 11.68 10.96 21.56
C GLU A 228 11.12 10.41 22.88
N MET A 229 9.90 10.81 23.25
CA MET A 229 9.22 10.37 24.46
C MET A 229 8.37 9.10 24.27
N GLU A 230 8.15 8.68 23.02
CA GLU A 230 7.29 7.53 22.66
C GLU A 230 5.88 7.60 23.29
N ASP A 231 5.41 8.81 23.63
CA ASP A 231 4.19 9.05 24.41
C ASP A 231 2.91 9.11 23.58
N HIS A 232 3.06 9.09 22.25
CA HIS A 232 1.93 9.08 21.31
C HIS A 232 1.42 7.66 21.03
N TYR A 233 2.32 6.66 20.97
CA TYR A 233 1.96 5.27 20.64
C TYR A 233 1.01 4.68 21.70
N PHE A 234 -0.18 4.25 21.26
CA PHE A 234 -1.29 3.88 22.15
C PHE A 234 -1.67 4.91 23.22
N GLY A 235 -1.23 6.17 23.05
CA GLY A 235 -1.67 7.30 23.84
C GLY A 235 -3.15 7.57 23.66
N ALA A 236 -3.74 8.35 24.57
CA ALA A 236 -5.15 8.72 24.47
C ALA A 236 -5.42 9.51 23.18
N LEU A 237 -6.43 9.09 22.42
CA LEU A 237 -6.89 9.82 21.25
C LEU A 237 -7.41 11.20 21.66
N LYS A 238 -6.89 12.25 21.02
CA LYS A 238 -7.41 13.61 21.20
C LYS A 238 -8.90 13.64 20.80
N PRO A 239 -9.77 14.39 21.50
CA PRO A 239 -11.21 14.38 21.25
C PRO A 239 -11.60 14.64 19.78
N HIS A 240 -10.88 15.54 19.12
CA HIS A 240 -11.12 15.87 17.71
C HIS A 240 -10.79 14.72 16.76
N VAL A 241 -9.63 14.08 16.95
CA VAL A 241 -9.23 12.87 16.21
C VAL A 241 -10.19 11.72 16.48
N SER A 242 -10.60 11.53 17.74
CA SER A 242 -11.57 10.50 18.11
C SER A 242 -12.91 10.69 17.43
N ALA A 243 -13.37 11.94 17.23
CA ALA A 243 -14.61 12.23 16.51
C ALA A 243 -14.49 11.90 15.02
N PHE A 244 -13.39 12.31 14.37
CA PHE A 244 -13.07 11.91 13.00
C PHE A 244 -13.06 10.39 12.83
N MET A 245 -12.34 9.69 13.71
CA MET A 245 -12.23 8.23 13.67
C MET A 245 -13.56 7.52 13.94
N HIS A 246 -14.49 8.13 14.69
CA HIS A 246 -15.81 7.56 14.92
C HIS A 246 -16.68 7.66 13.66
N ASP A 247 -16.70 8.82 13.01
CA ASP A 247 -17.42 9.00 11.75
C ASP A 247 -16.82 8.13 10.64
N LEU A 248 -15.49 7.98 10.62
CA LEU A 248 -14.80 7.10 9.69
C LEU A 248 -15.28 5.64 9.82
N ASP A 249 -15.31 5.11 11.05
CA ASP A 249 -15.82 3.75 11.31
C ASP A 249 -17.25 3.59 10.78
N GLU A 250 -18.15 4.55 11.05
CA GLU A 250 -19.53 4.47 10.58
C GLU A 250 -19.65 4.46 9.05
N GLU A 251 -18.88 5.30 8.35
CA GLU A 251 -18.88 5.36 6.88
C GLU A 251 -18.32 4.06 6.28
N LEU A 252 -17.24 3.52 6.85
CA LEU A 252 -16.67 2.23 6.42
C LEU A 252 -17.63 1.07 6.67
N TRP A 253 -18.27 1.02 7.84
CA TRP A 253 -19.27 0.00 8.14
C TRP A 253 -20.47 0.10 7.19
N ARG A 254 -20.96 1.29 6.84
CA ARG A 254 -22.04 1.45 5.84
C ARG A 254 -21.68 0.80 4.50
N LEU A 255 -20.42 0.92 4.09
CA LEU A 255 -19.85 0.33 2.88
C LEU A 255 -19.45 -1.15 3.02
N GLY A 256 -19.75 -1.78 4.17
CA GLY A 256 -19.47 -3.19 4.40
C GLY A 256 -18.00 -3.50 4.68
N ILE A 257 -17.18 -2.49 4.98
CA ILE A 257 -15.77 -2.64 5.31
C ILE A 257 -15.66 -2.95 6.81
N PRO A 258 -15.07 -4.09 7.23
CA PRO A 258 -15.02 -4.51 8.62
C PRO A 258 -13.90 -3.81 9.41
N ALA A 259 -13.91 -2.47 9.45
CA ALA A 259 -12.99 -1.67 10.26
C ALA A 259 -13.04 -2.13 11.74
N LYS A 260 -11.87 -2.47 12.30
CA LYS A 260 -11.79 -3.21 13.58
C LYS A 260 -10.90 -2.52 14.61
N THR A 261 -9.71 -2.09 14.21
CA THR A 261 -8.68 -1.56 15.09
C THR A 261 -8.32 -0.15 14.66
N LYS A 262 -8.10 0.73 15.64
CA LYS A 262 -7.59 2.09 15.43
C LYS A 262 -6.81 2.57 16.66
N HIS A 263 -5.74 3.30 16.44
CA HIS A 263 -4.92 3.90 17.51
C HIS A 263 -4.02 5.01 16.97
N ASN A 264 -3.38 5.72 17.90
CA ASN A 264 -2.21 6.53 17.59
C ASN A 264 -1.01 5.64 17.28
N GLU A 265 -0.22 6.06 16.30
CA GLU A 265 1.06 5.46 15.95
C GLU A 265 2.21 6.11 16.75
N VAL A 266 3.47 5.85 16.39
CA VAL A 266 4.66 6.33 17.10
C VAL A 266 4.88 7.84 16.90
N ALA A 267 4.76 8.35 15.68
CA ALA A 267 5.01 9.77 15.42
C ALA A 267 3.79 10.65 15.78
N PRO A 268 4.00 11.90 16.24
CA PRO A 268 2.90 12.82 16.54
C PRO A 268 1.95 13.00 15.35
N SER A 269 0.64 12.97 15.63
CA SER A 269 -0.42 13.06 14.62
C SER A 269 -0.42 11.94 13.56
N GLN A 270 0.35 10.87 13.80
CA GLN A 270 0.27 9.60 13.07
C GLN A 270 -0.76 8.67 13.73
N HIS A 271 -1.49 7.93 12.91
CA HIS A 271 -2.54 7.01 13.31
C HIS A 271 -2.57 5.77 12.43
N GLU A 272 -3.22 4.72 12.91
CA GLU A 272 -3.46 3.48 12.16
C GLU A 272 -4.95 3.13 12.16
N LEU A 273 -5.42 2.53 11.06
CA LEU A 273 -6.69 1.81 10.98
C LEU A 273 -6.47 0.45 10.31
N ALA A 274 -6.98 -0.62 10.92
CA ALA A 274 -6.94 -1.96 10.36
C ALA A 274 -8.35 -2.60 10.30
N PRO A 275 -8.82 -3.06 9.13
CA PRO A 275 -10.00 -3.90 9.01
C PRO A 275 -9.68 -5.37 9.29
N VAL A 276 -10.72 -6.17 9.50
CA VAL A 276 -10.60 -7.64 9.46
C VAL A 276 -10.19 -8.07 8.05
N PHE A 277 -9.36 -9.11 7.95
CA PHE A 277 -8.96 -9.66 6.66
C PHE A 277 -10.17 -10.17 5.85
N GLU A 278 -10.07 -10.08 4.53
CA GLU A 278 -11.08 -10.55 3.59
C GLU A 278 -10.41 -11.27 2.41
N THR A 279 -11.21 -11.87 1.52
CA THR A 279 -10.68 -12.40 0.25
C THR A 279 -9.95 -11.31 -0.52
N ALA A 280 -8.83 -11.65 -1.15
CA ALA A 280 -7.91 -10.67 -1.74
C ALA A 280 -8.58 -9.63 -2.66
N ASN A 281 -9.52 -10.04 -3.50
CA ASN A 281 -10.26 -9.14 -4.38
C ASN A 281 -11.07 -8.07 -3.60
N ILE A 282 -11.84 -8.51 -2.60
CA ILE A 282 -12.66 -7.63 -1.76
C ILE A 282 -11.77 -6.71 -0.92
N ALA A 283 -10.72 -7.26 -0.31
CA ALA A 283 -9.79 -6.49 0.52
C ALA A 283 -9.08 -5.37 -0.26
N VAL A 284 -8.74 -5.61 -1.53
CA VAL A 284 -8.14 -4.61 -2.43
C VAL A 284 -9.12 -3.47 -2.73
N ASP A 285 -10.38 -3.79 -3.03
CA ASP A 285 -11.41 -2.77 -3.26
C ASP A 285 -11.70 -1.98 -1.98
N HIS A 286 -11.87 -2.67 -0.86
CA HIS A 286 -12.09 -2.05 0.45
C HIS A 286 -10.91 -1.19 0.88
N ASN A 287 -9.67 -1.55 0.56
CA ASN A 287 -8.50 -0.72 0.81
C ASN A 287 -8.58 0.62 0.05
N GLN A 288 -8.95 0.60 -1.23
CA GLN A 288 -9.12 1.83 -2.02
C GLN A 288 -10.23 2.72 -1.46
N LEU A 289 -11.38 2.13 -1.15
CA LEU A 289 -12.49 2.85 -0.51
C LEU A 289 -12.07 3.42 0.85
N THR A 290 -11.33 2.66 1.65
CA THR A 290 -10.84 3.12 2.95
C THR A 290 -9.99 4.38 2.78
N MET A 291 -9.01 4.38 1.88
CA MET A 291 -8.16 5.56 1.62
C MET A 291 -8.97 6.78 1.15
N GLU A 292 -9.98 6.58 0.31
CA GLU A 292 -10.84 7.67 -0.16
C GLU A 292 -11.71 8.24 0.98
N ILE A 293 -12.38 7.37 1.74
CA ILE A 293 -13.27 7.76 2.83
C ILE A 293 -12.48 8.40 3.98
N MET A 294 -11.24 7.98 4.24
CA MET A 294 -10.34 8.66 5.18
C MET A 294 -10.11 10.12 4.80
N LYS A 295 -9.73 10.39 3.55
CA LYS A 295 -9.51 11.77 3.06
C LYS A 295 -10.78 12.60 3.14
N LYS A 296 -11.90 12.05 2.69
CA LYS A 296 -13.19 12.75 2.69
C LYS A 296 -13.72 13.03 4.10
N THR A 297 -13.58 12.07 5.01
CA THR A 297 -14.02 12.23 6.40
C THR A 297 -13.11 13.20 7.14
N ALA A 298 -11.79 13.18 6.89
CA ALA A 298 -10.88 14.18 7.45
C ALA A 298 -11.29 15.59 7.00
N ASP A 299 -11.62 15.76 5.72
CA ASP A 299 -12.05 17.06 5.18
C ASP A 299 -13.32 17.61 5.87
N LYS A 300 -14.30 16.74 6.14
CA LYS A 300 -15.52 17.09 6.90
C LYS A 300 -15.21 17.60 8.31
N HIS A 301 -14.13 17.10 8.92
CA HIS A 301 -13.68 17.49 10.26
C HIS A 301 -12.70 18.66 10.26
N GLY A 302 -12.43 19.31 9.11
CA GLY A 302 -11.44 20.40 9.04
C GLY A 302 -10.00 19.90 9.15
N LEU A 303 -9.78 18.62 8.86
CA LEU A 303 -8.49 17.96 8.82
C LEU A 303 -8.13 17.56 7.38
N VAL A 304 -6.87 17.20 7.17
CA VAL A 304 -6.36 16.61 5.94
C VAL A 304 -5.66 15.31 6.31
N CYS A 305 -6.05 14.22 5.64
CA CYS A 305 -5.43 12.91 5.78
C CYS A 305 -4.28 12.77 4.78
N LEU A 306 -3.05 12.68 5.28
CA LEU A 306 -1.85 12.45 4.48
C LEU A 306 -1.53 10.96 4.46
N LEU A 307 -1.51 10.39 3.24
CA LEU A 307 -1.18 8.99 2.99
C LEU A 307 0.21 8.81 2.39
N HIS A 308 0.99 9.89 2.26
CA HIS A 308 2.37 9.81 1.80
C HIS A 308 3.21 9.03 2.83
N GLU A 309 4.18 8.25 2.36
CA GLU A 309 4.99 7.33 3.19
C GLU A 309 5.92 8.06 4.16
N LYS A 310 6.35 9.26 3.79
CA LYS A 310 7.21 10.13 4.61
C LYS A 310 6.75 11.59 4.55
N PRO A 311 5.61 11.97 5.15
CA PRO A 311 5.10 13.34 5.05
C PRO A 311 6.01 14.36 5.73
N PHE A 312 6.62 13.97 6.86
CA PHE A 312 7.55 14.77 7.64
C PHE A 312 8.86 14.01 7.81
N ASP A 313 9.98 14.72 7.72
CA ASP A 313 11.29 14.11 7.93
C ASP A 313 11.63 14.02 9.43
N GLY A 314 12.61 13.20 9.78
CA GLY A 314 13.08 13.07 11.17
C GLY A 314 12.18 12.26 12.12
N ILE A 315 10.94 11.92 11.73
CA ILE A 315 9.99 11.11 12.52
C ILE A 315 9.61 9.80 11.80
N ASN A 316 8.81 8.91 12.41
CA ASN A 316 8.35 7.69 11.75
C ASN A 316 7.57 8.00 10.45
N GLY A 317 7.69 7.10 9.47
CA GLY A 317 6.91 7.16 8.23
C GLY A 317 5.66 6.29 8.31
N SER A 318 4.79 6.42 7.31
CA SER A 318 3.54 5.66 7.20
C SER A 318 3.70 4.42 6.30
N GLY A 319 3.49 3.24 6.86
CA GLY A 319 3.43 1.96 6.15
C GLY A 319 2.02 1.54 5.75
N LYS A 320 1.94 0.43 5.00
CA LYS A 320 0.70 -0.35 4.84
C LYS A 320 0.96 -1.84 4.98
N HIS A 321 0.97 -2.39 6.19
CA HIS A 321 1.30 -3.80 6.34
C HIS A 321 0.26 -4.69 5.66
N ASN A 322 0.73 -5.62 4.82
CA ASN A 322 -0.12 -6.55 4.09
C ASN A 322 -0.06 -7.93 4.74
N ASN A 323 -1.08 -8.24 5.54
CA ASN A 323 -1.24 -9.56 6.14
C ASN A 323 -1.85 -10.53 5.12
N TRP A 324 -1.04 -11.43 4.57
CA TRP A 324 -1.42 -12.38 3.52
C TRP A 324 -1.48 -13.82 4.03
N SER A 325 -2.52 -14.55 3.65
CA SER A 325 -2.67 -15.99 3.91
C SER A 325 -3.55 -16.68 2.86
N MET A 326 -3.70 -18.00 2.94
CA MET A 326 -4.48 -18.82 2.00
C MET A 326 -5.48 -19.70 2.75
N VAL A 327 -6.75 -19.66 2.35
CA VAL A 327 -7.84 -20.40 3.01
C VAL A 327 -8.59 -21.26 1.99
N THR A 328 -8.85 -22.52 2.33
CA THR A 328 -9.64 -23.43 1.50
C THR A 328 -11.13 -23.06 1.55
N ASN A 329 -11.90 -23.47 0.54
CA ASN A 329 -13.36 -23.34 0.54
C ASN A 329 -14.04 -24.11 1.70
N THR A 330 -13.31 -25.01 2.36
CA THR A 330 -13.74 -25.74 3.57
C THR A 330 -13.37 -25.03 4.88
N GLY A 331 -12.75 -23.85 4.81
CA GLY A 331 -12.44 -22.99 5.96
C GLY A 331 -11.10 -23.25 6.64
N ILE A 332 -10.20 -24.01 6.02
CA ILE A 332 -8.89 -24.33 6.58
C ILE A 332 -7.86 -23.31 6.10
N ASN A 333 -7.16 -22.68 7.04
CA ASN A 333 -6.00 -21.85 6.75
C ASN A 333 -4.78 -22.75 6.48
N LEU A 334 -4.18 -22.61 5.29
CA LEU A 334 -3.05 -23.43 4.83
C LEU A 334 -1.72 -23.05 5.50
N LEU A 335 -1.66 -21.85 6.10
CA LEU A 335 -0.52 -21.34 6.85
C LEU A 335 -0.72 -21.45 8.36
N ASP A 336 -1.76 -22.13 8.85
CA ASP A 336 -1.90 -22.45 10.27
C ASP A 336 -1.02 -23.66 10.62
N PRO A 337 0.00 -23.49 11.48
CA PRO A 337 0.91 -24.57 11.86
C PRO A 337 0.21 -25.65 12.70
N GLY A 338 -0.92 -25.32 13.34
CA GLY A 338 -1.61 -26.20 14.27
C GLY A 338 -0.81 -26.46 15.56
N ARG A 339 -1.08 -27.61 16.21
CA ARG A 339 -0.46 -27.95 17.50
C ARG A 339 0.88 -28.68 17.39
N THR A 340 1.11 -29.37 16.27
CA THR A 340 2.34 -30.13 16.00
C THR A 340 2.86 -29.75 14.60
N PRO A 341 3.52 -28.59 14.47
CA PRO A 341 3.89 -28.03 13.17
C PRO A 341 4.83 -28.96 12.37
N ALA A 342 5.75 -29.66 13.06
CA ALA A 342 6.68 -30.61 12.46
C ALA A 342 5.99 -31.85 11.85
N GLU A 343 4.77 -32.18 12.27
CA GLU A 343 3.98 -33.32 11.76
C GLU A 343 2.94 -32.86 10.71
N ASN A 344 2.77 -31.55 10.54
CA ASN A 344 1.77 -30.99 9.64
C ASN A 344 2.33 -30.83 8.23
N THR A 345 2.38 -31.94 7.49
CA THR A 345 2.92 -32.03 6.13
C THR A 345 2.32 -31.00 5.17
N GLN A 346 1.00 -30.75 5.27
CA GLN A 346 0.32 -29.74 4.46
C GLN A 346 0.89 -28.36 4.75
N PHE A 347 0.92 -27.95 6.03
CA PHE A 347 1.47 -26.66 6.43
C PHE A 347 2.93 -26.50 5.98
N LEU A 348 3.78 -27.51 6.23
CA LEU A 348 5.20 -27.45 5.87
C LEU A 348 5.40 -27.27 4.36
N LEU A 349 4.63 -27.98 3.53
CA LEU A 349 4.72 -27.86 2.08
C LEU A 349 4.33 -26.44 1.61
N PHE A 350 3.24 -25.89 2.12
CA PHE A 350 2.81 -24.53 1.77
C PHE A 350 3.74 -23.45 2.36
N LEU A 351 4.24 -23.64 3.58
CA LEU A 351 5.27 -22.77 4.18
C LEU A 351 6.52 -22.74 3.30
N MET A 352 6.99 -23.91 2.86
CA MET A 352 8.17 -23.98 2.00
C MET A 352 7.94 -23.39 0.61
N ALA A 353 6.74 -23.53 0.04
CA ALA A 353 6.38 -22.87 -1.21
C ALA A 353 6.47 -21.34 -1.08
N VAL A 354 6.02 -20.78 0.05
CA VAL A 354 6.14 -19.35 0.32
C VAL A 354 7.59 -18.92 0.51
N ILE A 355 8.38 -19.66 1.29
CA ILE A 355 9.80 -19.34 1.51
C ILE A 355 10.58 -19.36 0.20
N LYS A 356 10.38 -20.40 -0.62
CA LYS A 356 10.97 -20.53 -1.95
C LYS A 356 10.55 -19.39 -2.87
N ALA A 357 9.26 -19.06 -2.91
CA ALA A 357 8.73 -17.98 -3.74
C ALA A 357 9.35 -16.61 -3.38
N VAL A 358 9.50 -16.33 -2.08
CA VAL A 358 10.10 -15.08 -1.59
C VAL A 358 11.60 -15.04 -1.87
N ASP A 359 12.32 -16.15 -1.78
CA ASP A 359 13.75 -16.20 -2.13
C ASP A 359 13.98 -16.04 -3.64
N ASP A 360 13.26 -16.81 -4.45
CA ASP A 360 13.45 -16.81 -5.91
C ASP A 360 12.97 -15.52 -6.56
N TYR A 361 11.96 -14.84 -5.99
CA TYR A 361 11.38 -13.61 -6.54
C TYR A 361 11.49 -12.41 -5.58
N ALA A 362 12.53 -12.39 -4.74
CA ALA A 362 12.85 -11.27 -3.84
C ALA A 362 12.96 -9.93 -4.58
N ASP A 363 13.52 -9.95 -5.79
CA ASP A 363 13.61 -8.81 -6.70
C ASP A 363 12.23 -8.26 -7.08
N LEU A 364 11.30 -9.12 -7.48
CA LEU A 364 9.92 -8.72 -7.80
C LEU A 364 9.14 -8.22 -6.58
N LEU A 365 9.36 -8.79 -5.40
CA LEU A 365 8.74 -8.30 -4.17
C LEU A 365 9.20 -6.87 -3.87
N ARG A 366 10.50 -6.57 -4.04
CA ARG A 366 11.02 -5.21 -3.93
C ARG A 366 10.47 -4.25 -5.00
N VAL A 367 10.32 -4.72 -6.24
CA VAL A 367 9.67 -3.96 -7.33
C VAL A 367 8.21 -3.63 -6.99
N SER A 368 7.47 -4.57 -6.40
CA SER A 368 6.03 -4.41 -6.12
C SER A 368 5.69 -3.27 -5.15
N VAL A 369 6.70 -2.77 -4.42
CA VAL A 369 6.60 -1.68 -3.45
C VAL A 369 7.45 -0.45 -3.83
N ALA A 370 8.01 -0.43 -5.05
CA ALA A 370 8.86 0.64 -5.52
C ALA A 370 8.04 1.89 -5.88
N SER A 371 8.41 3.03 -5.30
CA SER A 371 7.86 4.36 -5.58
C SER A 371 8.78 5.42 -4.98
N ALA A 372 8.73 6.64 -5.51
CA ALA A 372 9.51 7.77 -4.98
C ALA A 372 9.22 8.01 -3.48
N GLY A 373 7.94 8.03 -3.09
CA GLY A 373 7.55 8.22 -1.70
C GLY A 373 8.08 7.14 -0.76
N ASN A 374 7.96 5.86 -1.13
CA ASN A 374 8.39 4.75 -0.28
C ASN A 374 9.92 4.63 -0.16
N ASP A 375 10.69 5.10 -1.15
CA ASP A 375 12.15 5.17 -1.06
C ASP A 375 12.62 6.12 0.06
N HIS A 376 11.84 7.15 0.42
CA HIS A 376 12.10 7.99 1.60
C HIS A 376 11.78 7.31 2.94
N ARG A 377 11.05 6.20 2.92
CA ARG A 377 10.60 5.49 4.13
C ARG A 377 11.48 4.30 4.46
N LEU A 378 11.80 3.45 3.49
CA LEU A 378 12.48 2.16 3.72
C LEU A 378 13.87 2.33 4.36
N GLY A 379 14.20 1.46 5.32
CA GLY A 379 15.53 1.37 5.94
C GLY A 379 15.77 2.28 7.15
N ALA A 380 14.76 2.99 7.66
CA ALA A 380 14.84 3.82 8.86
C ALA A 380 13.52 3.80 9.66
N ASN A 381 13.58 4.21 10.94
CA ASN A 381 12.40 4.48 11.79
C ASN A 381 11.26 3.45 11.65
N GLU A 382 11.54 2.19 11.99
CA GLU A 382 10.61 1.04 11.94
C GLU A 382 10.19 0.55 10.55
N ALA A 383 10.57 1.22 9.47
CA ALA A 383 10.39 0.69 8.12
C ALA A 383 11.48 -0.34 7.79
N PRO A 384 11.17 -1.50 7.20
CA PRO A 384 12.17 -2.51 6.88
C PRO A 384 13.20 -2.02 5.84
N PRO A 385 14.42 -2.57 5.82
CA PRO A 385 15.41 -2.26 4.78
C PRO A 385 14.95 -2.79 3.41
N ALA A 386 15.61 -2.33 2.34
CA ALA A 386 15.35 -2.78 0.98
C ALA A 386 15.75 -4.24 0.69
N ILE A 387 16.33 -4.93 1.68
CA ILE A 387 16.76 -6.33 1.60
C ILE A 387 15.59 -7.22 2.02
N VAL A 388 14.94 -7.87 1.04
CA VAL A 388 13.86 -8.83 1.31
C VAL A 388 14.41 -10.03 2.07
N SER A 389 13.79 -10.36 3.21
CA SER A 389 14.14 -11.51 4.05
C SER A 389 12.92 -11.96 4.86
N ILE A 390 12.95 -13.22 5.30
CA ILE A 390 11.85 -13.85 6.03
C ILE A 390 12.20 -14.00 7.51
N PHE A 391 11.30 -13.53 8.36
CA PHE A 391 11.30 -13.85 9.78
C PHE A 391 10.32 -15.00 10.04
N LEU A 392 10.81 -16.14 10.55
CA LEU A 392 9.96 -17.27 10.93
C LEU A 392 9.77 -17.39 12.46
N GLY A 393 10.72 -16.84 13.21
CA GLY A 393 10.77 -17.04 14.64
C GLY A 393 11.45 -18.35 15.07
N ASP A 394 11.87 -18.40 16.34
CA ASP A 394 12.68 -19.46 16.91
C ASP A 394 12.02 -20.84 16.81
N GLU A 395 10.70 -20.94 17.06
CA GLU A 395 9.99 -22.23 17.02
C GLU A 395 10.00 -22.83 15.61
N LEU A 396 9.51 -22.08 14.61
CA LEU A 396 9.47 -22.58 13.24
C LEU A 396 10.87 -22.77 12.65
N THR A 397 11.83 -21.91 13.01
CA THR A 397 13.23 -22.10 12.58
C THR A 397 13.78 -23.41 13.12
N ALA A 398 13.52 -23.74 14.39
CA ALA A 398 13.94 -25.00 14.98
C ALA A 398 13.20 -26.22 14.40
N VAL A 399 11.95 -26.06 13.96
CA VAL A 399 11.22 -27.10 13.20
C VAL A 399 11.92 -27.36 11.86
N LEU A 400 12.29 -26.31 11.11
CA LEU A 400 13.04 -26.46 9.86
C LEU A 400 14.42 -27.10 10.09
N ASP A 401 15.14 -26.68 11.13
CA ASP A 401 16.41 -27.29 11.53
C ASP A 401 16.27 -28.79 11.84
N SER A 402 15.16 -29.17 12.47
CA SER A 402 14.91 -30.56 12.83
C SER A 402 14.68 -31.43 11.60
N ILE A 403 13.91 -30.94 10.63
CA ILE A 403 13.65 -31.61 9.34
C ILE A 403 14.94 -31.72 8.52
N GLU A 404 15.75 -30.65 8.48
CA GLU A 404 17.02 -30.65 7.74
C GLU A 404 18.01 -31.68 8.28
N ASN A 405 18.04 -31.87 9.60
CA ASN A 405 18.99 -32.77 10.28
C ASN A 405 18.42 -34.17 10.60
N ASP A 406 17.19 -34.50 10.17
CA ASP A 406 16.45 -35.72 10.53
C ASP A 406 16.40 -35.97 12.05
N THR A 407 16.22 -34.90 12.84
CA THR A 407 16.16 -34.98 14.31
C THR A 407 14.73 -34.85 14.82
N PHE A 408 14.45 -35.45 15.99
CA PHE A 408 13.14 -35.31 16.61
C PHE A 408 12.96 -33.92 17.21
N PHE A 409 11.95 -33.19 16.72
CA PHE A 409 11.53 -31.94 17.35
C PHE A 409 10.66 -32.22 18.59
N GLY A 410 11.24 -32.06 19.78
CA GLY A 410 10.48 -32.10 21.03
C GLY A 410 9.59 -30.86 21.18
N ARG A 411 8.41 -31.01 21.82
CA ARG A 411 7.56 -29.85 22.13
C ARG A 411 8.35 -28.82 22.95
N GLN A 412 8.42 -27.57 22.48
CA GLN A 412 8.94 -26.48 23.31
C GLN A 412 8.12 -26.38 24.61
N GLN A 413 8.82 -26.23 25.74
CA GLN A 413 8.18 -26.03 27.04
C GLN A 413 7.48 -24.67 27.04
N LYS A 414 6.16 -24.65 27.28
CA LYS A 414 5.42 -23.41 27.51
C LYS A 414 5.86 -22.82 28.85
N VAL A 415 6.51 -21.65 28.79
CA VAL A 415 6.95 -20.93 29.98
C VAL A 415 5.77 -20.12 30.51
N GLN A 416 5.29 -20.43 31.71
CA GLN A 416 4.29 -19.60 32.38
C GLN A 416 4.95 -18.31 32.85
N MET A 417 4.38 -17.16 32.47
CA MET A 417 4.89 -15.86 32.91
C MET A 417 4.40 -15.58 34.33
N ASP A 418 5.35 -15.31 35.23
CA ASP A 418 5.06 -14.75 36.55
C ASP A 418 5.26 -13.24 36.48
N THR A 419 4.15 -12.50 36.51
CA THR A 419 4.17 -11.03 36.54
C THR A 419 4.41 -10.48 37.94
N GLY A 420 4.48 -11.33 38.98
CA GLY A 420 4.66 -10.95 40.37
C GLY A 420 3.42 -10.32 41.04
N ALA A 421 2.33 -10.12 40.29
CA ALA A 421 1.08 -9.56 40.79
C ALA A 421 -0.03 -10.62 40.80
N ALA A 422 -0.46 -11.04 41.99
CA ALA A 422 -1.41 -12.13 42.18
C ALA A 422 -2.81 -11.89 41.59
N VAL A 423 -3.18 -10.65 41.30
CA VAL A 423 -4.47 -10.30 40.67
C VAL A 423 -4.47 -10.48 39.16
N LEU A 424 -3.29 -10.50 38.53
CA LEU A 424 -3.17 -10.63 37.09
C LEU A 424 -3.36 -12.10 36.67
N PRO A 425 -4.05 -12.35 35.54
CA PRO A 425 -4.22 -13.71 35.06
C PRO A 425 -2.86 -14.31 34.70
N HIS A 426 -2.67 -15.57 35.06
CA HIS A 426 -1.53 -16.33 34.56
C HIS A 426 -1.68 -16.56 33.07
N PHE A 427 -0.64 -16.25 32.31
CA PHE A 427 -0.56 -16.52 30.89
C PHE A 427 0.78 -17.17 30.56
N PHE A 428 0.84 -17.85 29.43
CA PHE A 428 2.07 -18.45 28.93
C PHE A 428 2.74 -17.49 27.97
N ARG A 429 4.07 -17.44 28.01
CA ARG A 429 4.87 -16.73 27.02
C ARG A 429 4.62 -17.36 25.65
N ASP A 430 4.45 -16.53 24.64
CA ASP A 430 4.47 -16.98 23.26
C ASP A 430 5.84 -17.60 22.93
N THR A 431 5.83 -18.55 21.99
CA THR A 431 7.01 -19.35 21.64
C THR A 431 8.08 -18.54 20.91
N THR A 432 7.69 -17.44 20.26
CA THR A 432 8.59 -16.51 19.58
C THR A 432 8.20 -15.06 19.87
N ASP A 433 9.19 -14.19 20.04
CA ASP A 433 9.03 -12.74 20.00
C ASP A 433 8.79 -12.21 18.57
N ARG A 434 8.19 -11.04 18.42
CA ARG A 434 7.94 -10.44 17.09
C ARG A 434 9.13 -9.59 16.66
N ASN A 435 9.62 -9.80 15.44
CA ASN A 435 10.65 -8.93 14.88
C ASN A 435 10.02 -7.86 13.98
N ARG A 436 10.07 -6.59 14.41
CA ARG A 436 9.54 -5.44 13.65
C ARG A 436 10.34 -5.08 12.40
N THR A 437 11.63 -5.40 12.38
CA THR A 437 12.57 -4.96 11.32
C THR A 437 12.54 -5.82 10.06
N SER A 438 11.87 -6.98 10.13
CA SER A 438 11.78 -7.91 9.01
C SER A 438 10.80 -7.39 7.94
N PRO A 439 11.19 -7.41 6.65
CA PRO A 439 10.29 -7.13 5.54
C PRO A 439 9.09 -8.07 5.45
N PHE A 440 9.32 -9.37 5.64
CA PHE A 440 8.30 -10.41 5.50
C PHE A 440 8.31 -11.31 6.73
N ALA A 441 7.28 -11.25 7.57
CA ALA A 441 7.29 -11.90 8.87
C ALA A 441 6.14 -12.89 9.02
N PHE A 442 6.44 -14.13 9.42
CA PHE A 442 5.42 -15.09 9.82
C PHE A 442 4.84 -14.68 11.19
N THR A 443 3.54 -14.38 11.23
CA THR A 443 2.87 -13.91 12.45
C THR A 443 1.84 -14.92 12.96
N GLY A 444 2.26 -16.19 13.01
CA GLY A 444 1.54 -17.30 13.63
C GLY A 444 0.69 -18.12 12.68
N ASN A 445 -0.05 -17.49 11.75
CA ASN A 445 -0.90 -18.19 10.78
C ASN A 445 -1.04 -17.46 9.42
N LYS A 446 -0.14 -16.51 9.17
CA LYS A 446 -0.12 -15.63 8.00
C LYS A 446 1.26 -15.00 7.90
N PHE A 447 1.57 -14.43 6.74
CA PHE A 447 2.74 -13.58 6.56
C PHE A 447 2.34 -12.11 6.52
N GLU A 448 3.10 -11.27 7.21
CA GLU A 448 2.96 -9.83 7.22
C GLU A 448 4.06 -9.22 6.35
N PHE A 449 3.68 -8.60 5.24
CA PHE A 449 4.60 -7.91 4.35
C PHE A 449 4.61 -6.40 4.68
N ARG A 450 5.72 -5.90 5.22
CA ARG A 450 5.83 -4.54 5.79
C ARG A 450 6.45 -3.49 4.88
N MET A 451 6.97 -3.90 3.72
CA MET A 451 7.64 -2.96 2.80
C MET A 451 6.68 -2.05 2.03
N LEU A 452 5.38 -2.31 2.06
CA LEU A 452 4.40 -1.51 1.33
C LEU A 452 4.30 -0.09 1.90
N GLY A 453 4.30 0.89 1.01
CA GLY A 453 3.99 2.28 1.34
C GLY A 453 2.52 2.53 1.64
N SER A 454 2.23 3.52 2.49
CA SER A 454 0.87 3.92 2.87
C SER A 454 0.00 4.42 1.72
N SER A 455 0.57 4.88 0.60
CA SER A 455 -0.21 5.31 -0.57
C SER A 455 -0.48 4.19 -1.60
N LEU A 456 0.32 3.12 -1.57
CA LEU A 456 0.27 2.07 -2.59
C LEU A 456 -1.00 1.21 -2.54
N SER A 457 -1.50 0.78 -3.70
CA SER A 457 -2.53 -0.28 -3.74
C SER A 457 -1.92 -1.61 -3.33
N VAL A 458 -2.61 -2.34 -2.44
CA VAL A 458 -2.21 -3.72 -2.06
C VAL A 458 -2.34 -4.73 -3.21
N ALA A 459 -2.96 -4.37 -4.34
CA ALA A 459 -3.09 -5.27 -5.50
C ALA A 459 -1.74 -5.72 -6.07
N GLY A 460 -0.79 -4.80 -6.28
CA GLY A 460 0.50 -5.09 -6.91
C GLY A 460 1.32 -6.15 -6.16
N PRO A 461 1.62 -5.94 -4.86
CA PRO A 461 2.28 -6.92 -4.02
C PRO A 461 1.62 -8.30 -4.02
N ASN A 462 0.28 -8.34 -4.00
CA ASN A 462 -0.45 -9.61 -3.97
C ASN A 462 -0.49 -10.31 -5.34
N VAL A 463 -0.45 -9.58 -6.47
CA VAL A 463 -0.24 -10.17 -7.79
C VAL A 463 1.09 -10.92 -7.83
N VAL A 464 2.16 -10.30 -7.31
CA VAL A 464 3.49 -10.91 -7.23
C VAL A 464 3.47 -12.13 -6.32
N LEU A 465 3.01 -11.97 -5.07
CA LEU A 465 2.96 -13.06 -4.08
C LEU A 465 2.15 -14.27 -4.58
N ASN A 466 0.93 -14.03 -5.06
CA ASN A 466 0.05 -15.10 -5.55
C ASN A 466 0.70 -15.85 -6.72
N THR A 467 1.28 -15.13 -7.68
CA THR A 467 1.88 -15.75 -8.88
C THR A 467 3.16 -16.51 -8.53
N ALA A 468 4.03 -15.94 -7.70
CA ALA A 468 5.26 -16.58 -7.27
C ALA A 468 4.97 -17.87 -6.48
N VAL A 469 4.05 -17.83 -5.51
CA VAL A 469 3.66 -19.02 -4.75
C VAL A 469 2.99 -20.07 -5.64
N ALA A 470 2.17 -19.65 -6.62
CA ALA A 470 1.58 -20.57 -7.58
C ALA A 470 2.63 -21.28 -8.44
N GLU A 471 3.69 -20.58 -8.86
CA GLU A 471 4.80 -21.19 -9.59
C GLU A 471 5.51 -22.25 -8.75
N GLU A 472 5.79 -21.96 -7.48
CA GLU A 472 6.44 -22.95 -6.61
C GLU A 472 5.56 -24.17 -6.33
N LEU A 473 4.25 -23.97 -6.14
CA LEU A 473 3.30 -25.07 -6.01
C LEU A 473 3.21 -25.91 -7.30
N SER A 474 3.27 -25.28 -8.47
CA SER A 474 3.34 -25.96 -9.77
C SER A 474 4.61 -26.81 -9.92
N GLN A 475 5.76 -26.30 -9.48
CA GLN A 475 7.01 -27.06 -9.47
C GLN A 475 6.95 -28.24 -8.49
N PHE A 476 6.47 -28.01 -7.27
CA PHE A 476 6.28 -29.07 -6.26
C PHE A 476 5.33 -30.15 -6.77
N TYR A 477 4.23 -29.77 -7.42
CA TYR A 477 3.29 -30.72 -7.99
C TYR A 477 3.96 -31.63 -9.03
N LYS A 478 4.78 -31.09 -9.94
CA LYS A 478 5.52 -31.86 -10.97
C LYS A 478 6.52 -32.87 -10.39
N ILE A 479 7.01 -32.61 -9.17
CA ILE A 479 7.90 -33.53 -8.45
C ILE A 479 7.06 -34.62 -7.78
N LEU A 480 6.06 -34.21 -7.00
CA LEU A 480 5.26 -35.11 -6.17
C LEU A 480 4.30 -36.00 -6.99
N GLU A 481 3.81 -35.56 -8.16
CA GLU A 481 2.91 -36.36 -9.00
C GLU A 481 3.58 -37.64 -9.54
N LYS A 482 4.92 -37.67 -9.57
CA LYS A 482 5.71 -38.82 -10.01
C LYS A 482 5.93 -39.85 -8.90
N ALA A 483 5.65 -39.49 -7.65
CA ALA A 483 5.80 -40.38 -6.52
C ALA A 483 4.65 -41.41 -6.47
N PRO A 484 4.96 -42.70 -6.22
CA PRO A 484 3.93 -43.68 -5.90
C PRO A 484 3.09 -43.25 -4.70
N ALA A 485 1.80 -43.58 -4.68
CA ALA A 485 0.87 -43.16 -3.62
C ALA A 485 1.30 -43.63 -2.22
N ASP A 486 1.95 -44.79 -2.11
CA ASP A 486 2.51 -45.35 -0.88
C ASP A 486 3.83 -44.69 -0.43
N GLN A 487 4.44 -43.86 -1.27
CA GLN A 487 5.70 -43.15 -1.01
C GLN A 487 5.53 -41.62 -0.99
N LEU A 488 4.31 -41.12 -1.16
CA LEU A 488 4.04 -39.68 -1.26
C LEU A 488 4.49 -38.92 -0.01
N GLU A 489 4.26 -39.46 1.19
CA GLU A 489 4.69 -38.81 2.44
C GLU A 489 6.22 -38.64 2.49
N ASN A 490 6.98 -39.67 2.08
CA ASN A 490 8.44 -39.60 2.00
C ASN A 490 8.90 -38.59 0.94
N ALA A 491 8.25 -38.59 -0.23
CA ALA A 491 8.56 -37.65 -1.29
C ALA A 491 8.30 -36.19 -0.87
N VAL A 492 7.24 -35.93 -0.09
CA VAL A 492 6.99 -34.60 0.48
C VAL A 492 8.06 -34.23 1.50
N HIS A 493 8.43 -35.14 2.40
CA HIS A 493 9.49 -34.89 3.37
C HIS A 493 10.83 -34.56 2.69
N ASP A 494 11.23 -35.35 1.69
CA ASP A 494 12.45 -35.15 0.93
C ASP A 494 12.43 -33.82 0.16
N LEU A 495 11.29 -33.47 -0.45
CA LEU A 495 11.12 -32.18 -1.14
C LEU A 495 11.22 -31.00 -0.17
N VAL A 496 10.56 -31.06 0.98
CA VAL A 496 10.63 -30.02 2.02
C VAL A 496 12.07 -29.86 2.49
N LYS A 497 12.75 -30.96 2.78
CA LYS A 497 14.15 -30.97 3.22
C LYS A 497 15.09 -30.35 2.18
N GLN A 498 14.97 -30.76 0.92
CA GLN A 498 15.76 -30.19 -0.17
C GLN A 498 15.50 -28.68 -0.31
N THR A 499 14.23 -28.26 -0.25
CA THR A 499 13.86 -26.85 -0.37
C THR A 499 14.44 -26.01 0.78
N ILE A 500 14.45 -26.54 2.00
CA ILE A 500 15.09 -25.87 3.15
C ILE A 500 16.57 -25.63 2.85
N GLN A 501 17.31 -26.65 2.39
CA GLN A 501 18.73 -26.54 2.10
C GLN A 501 19.04 -25.50 1.00
N GLU A 502 18.21 -25.44 -0.04
CA GLU A 502 18.40 -24.54 -1.18
C GLU A 502 18.02 -23.09 -0.87
N HIS A 503 16.97 -22.88 -0.04
CA HIS A 503 16.38 -21.55 0.18
C HIS A 503 16.61 -20.98 1.59
N ARG A 504 17.44 -21.63 2.43
CA ARG A 504 17.74 -21.15 3.80
C ARG A 504 18.29 -19.72 3.84
N ARG A 505 18.95 -19.27 2.77
CA ARG A 505 19.61 -17.95 2.70
C ARG A 505 18.68 -16.78 2.99
N ILE A 506 17.39 -16.89 2.62
CA ILE A 506 16.38 -15.82 2.78
C ILE A 506 15.91 -15.66 4.24
N ILE A 507 16.12 -16.67 5.08
CA ILE A 507 15.63 -16.69 6.46
C ILE A 507 16.60 -15.90 7.34
N PHE A 508 16.07 -14.88 8.03
CA PHE A 508 16.82 -14.04 8.95
C PHE A 508 15.95 -13.60 10.13
N ASN A 509 16.35 -14.03 11.33
CA ASN A 509 15.63 -13.70 12.57
C ASN A 509 16.24 -12.54 13.36
N GLY A 510 17.32 -11.92 12.86
CA GLY A 510 18.07 -10.87 13.55
C GLY A 510 17.58 -9.45 13.26
N ASN A 511 18.37 -8.45 13.68
CA ASN A 511 18.06 -7.04 13.44
C ASN A 511 18.44 -6.61 12.02
N GLY A 512 17.42 -6.29 11.21
CA GLY A 512 17.57 -5.90 9.80
C GLY A 512 18.24 -4.53 9.57
N TYR A 513 18.41 -3.70 10.60
CA TYR A 513 19.01 -2.36 10.46
C TYR A 513 20.52 -2.31 10.59
N THR A 514 21.15 -3.44 10.90
CA THR A 514 22.58 -3.45 11.18
C THR A 514 23.41 -3.50 9.89
N ASP A 515 24.54 -2.79 9.86
CA ASP A 515 25.52 -2.93 8.77
C ASP A 515 26.05 -4.37 8.65
N GLN A 516 26.03 -5.11 9.77
CA GLN A 516 26.34 -6.54 9.81
C GLN A 516 25.36 -7.34 8.94
N TRP A 517 24.06 -7.06 9.04
CA TRP A 517 23.05 -7.69 8.19
C TRP A 517 23.25 -7.34 6.72
N VAL A 518 23.56 -6.09 6.39
CA VAL A 518 23.82 -5.67 5.01
C VAL A 518 24.99 -6.48 4.41
N ALA A 519 26.11 -6.58 5.13
CA ALA A 519 27.27 -7.34 4.69
C ALA A 519 27.01 -8.86 4.64
N GLU A 520 26.15 -9.38 5.52
CA GLU A 520 25.76 -10.79 5.53
C GLU A 520 24.81 -11.12 4.36
N ALA A 521 23.82 -10.27 4.10
CA ALA A 521 22.88 -10.41 3.00
C ALA A 521 23.62 -10.43 1.65
N GLU A 522 24.61 -9.56 1.47
CA GLU A 522 25.47 -9.56 0.27
C GLU A 522 26.23 -10.90 0.12
N LYS A 523 26.83 -11.42 1.20
CA LYS A 523 27.49 -12.74 1.19
C LYS A 523 26.54 -13.89 0.87
N ARG A 524 25.28 -13.78 1.29
CA ARG A 524 24.20 -14.73 1.00
C ARG A 524 23.64 -14.60 -0.42
N GLY A 525 24.03 -13.55 -1.16
CA GLY A 525 23.53 -13.26 -2.51
C GLY A 525 22.11 -12.70 -2.53
N LEU A 526 21.66 -12.07 -1.44
CA LEU A 526 20.36 -11.41 -1.37
C LEU A 526 20.43 -10.03 -2.03
N TYR A 527 19.34 -9.64 -2.69
CA TYR A 527 19.22 -8.32 -3.31
C TYR A 527 19.21 -7.20 -2.28
N ASN A 528 19.90 -6.10 -2.60
CA ASN A 528 19.85 -4.84 -1.87
C ASN A 528 19.60 -3.69 -2.87
N LEU A 529 18.41 -3.66 -3.45
CA LEU A 529 18.00 -2.67 -4.45
C LEU A 529 17.43 -1.46 -3.70
N LYS A 530 18.27 -0.48 -3.42
CA LYS A 530 17.96 0.60 -2.46
C LYS A 530 16.91 1.54 -3.00
N SER A 531 16.93 1.81 -4.30
CA SER A 531 16.07 2.79 -4.95
C SER A 531 15.16 2.16 -6.01
N THR A 532 14.09 2.88 -6.34
CA THR A 532 13.16 2.51 -7.39
C THR A 532 13.84 2.36 -8.76
N PRO A 533 14.75 3.26 -9.22
CA PRO A 533 15.47 3.07 -10.47
C PRO A 533 16.40 1.85 -10.48
N GLU A 534 16.94 1.44 -9.33
CA GLU A 534 17.71 0.18 -9.22
C GLU A 534 16.80 -1.05 -9.29
N ALA A 535 15.60 -0.97 -8.71
CA ALA A 535 14.68 -2.09 -8.63
C ALA A 535 13.92 -2.35 -9.94
N LEU A 536 13.43 -1.31 -10.60
CA LEU A 536 12.54 -1.43 -11.77
C LEU A 536 13.10 -2.28 -12.92
N PRO A 537 14.40 -2.25 -13.27
CA PRO A 537 14.97 -3.13 -14.30
C PRO A 537 14.77 -4.62 -14.02
N CYS A 538 14.64 -5.02 -12.75
CA CYS A 538 14.32 -6.41 -12.41
C CYS A 538 12.92 -6.81 -12.93
N PHE A 539 11.97 -5.88 -13.07
CA PHE A 539 10.62 -6.21 -13.53
C PHE A 539 10.61 -6.81 -14.94
N ILE A 540 11.50 -6.32 -15.80
CA ILE A 540 11.64 -6.77 -17.20
C ILE A 540 12.72 -7.84 -17.39
N ALA A 541 13.30 -8.37 -16.30
CA ALA A 541 14.21 -9.50 -16.37
C ALA A 541 13.48 -10.74 -16.93
N GLU A 542 14.15 -11.52 -17.78
CA GLU A 542 13.48 -12.63 -18.50
C GLU A 542 12.87 -13.67 -17.55
N LYS A 543 13.53 -13.97 -16.41
CA LYS A 543 12.99 -14.83 -15.33
C LYS A 543 11.61 -14.34 -14.85
N ASN A 544 11.47 -13.03 -14.69
CA ASN A 544 10.29 -12.39 -14.12
C ASN A 544 9.18 -12.23 -15.16
N ILE A 545 9.53 -11.91 -16.41
CA ILE A 545 8.58 -11.97 -17.53
C ILE A 545 8.02 -13.39 -17.69
N GLN A 546 8.88 -14.41 -17.60
CA GLN A 546 8.48 -15.80 -17.73
C GLN A 546 7.52 -16.24 -16.62
N LEU A 547 7.74 -15.80 -15.37
CA LEU A 547 6.81 -16.07 -14.26
C LEU A 547 5.38 -15.66 -14.63
N PHE A 548 5.17 -14.41 -15.02
CA PHE A 548 3.81 -13.92 -15.29
C PHE A 548 3.22 -14.46 -16.59
N THR A 549 4.02 -14.58 -17.65
CA THR A 549 3.54 -15.02 -18.97
C THR A 549 3.20 -16.50 -19.00
N SER A 550 3.97 -17.35 -18.31
CA SER A 550 3.69 -18.79 -18.23
C SER A 550 2.38 -19.09 -17.48
N HIS A 551 2.07 -18.30 -16.45
CA HIS A 551 0.82 -18.35 -15.70
C HIS A 551 -0.31 -17.52 -16.31
N LYS A 552 -0.06 -16.80 -17.42
CA LYS A 552 -1.02 -15.92 -18.11
C LYS A 552 -1.60 -14.82 -17.21
N VAL A 553 -0.82 -14.36 -16.23
CA VAL A 553 -1.19 -13.23 -15.36
C VAL A 553 -0.99 -11.91 -16.10
N PHE A 554 0.19 -11.77 -16.73
CA PHE A 554 0.50 -10.67 -17.65
C PHE A 554 0.99 -11.18 -19.00
N THR A 555 0.80 -10.38 -20.04
CA THR A 555 1.55 -10.48 -21.30
C THR A 555 2.89 -9.75 -21.19
N ARG A 556 3.82 -10.00 -22.12
CA ARG A 556 5.10 -9.28 -22.16
C ARG A 556 4.89 -7.77 -22.33
N ASP A 557 3.97 -7.39 -23.21
CA ASP A 557 3.67 -5.98 -23.51
C ASP A 557 3.03 -5.28 -22.30
N GLU A 558 2.16 -5.97 -21.54
CA GLU A 558 1.62 -5.45 -20.27
C GLU A 558 2.72 -5.17 -19.23
N ILE A 559 3.76 -6.01 -19.15
CA ILE A 559 4.89 -5.80 -18.23
C ILE A 559 5.73 -4.60 -18.66
N LEU A 560 6.11 -4.54 -19.94
CA LEU A 560 6.91 -3.43 -20.48
C LEU A 560 6.20 -2.09 -20.30
N SER A 561 4.89 -2.05 -20.58
CA SER A 561 4.06 -0.88 -20.35
C SER A 561 4.08 -0.40 -18.90
N ARG A 562 3.92 -1.33 -17.95
CA ARG A 562 3.93 -0.99 -16.52
C ARG A 562 5.30 -0.53 -16.06
N TYR A 563 6.37 -1.13 -16.58
CA TYR A 563 7.74 -0.67 -16.32
C TYR A 563 7.93 0.79 -16.74
N GLU A 564 7.52 1.15 -17.96
CA GLU A 564 7.59 2.55 -18.44
C GLU A 564 6.73 3.51 -17.60
N ILE A 565 5.50 3.13 -17.26
CA ILE A 565 4.60 3.94 -16.42
C ILE A 565 5.24 4.22 -15.05
N LEU A 566 5.85 3.21 -14.42
CA LEU A 566 6.47 3.34 -13.10
C LEU A 566 7.71 4.24 -13.14
N LEU A 567 8.53 4.16 -14.19
CA LEU A 567 9.67 5.07 -14.39
C LEU A 567 9.17 6.51 -14.60
N GLU A 568 8.15 6.69 -15.45
CA GLU A 568 7.57 7.99 -15.71
C GLU A 568 6.96 8.62 -14.46
N GLU A 569 6.22 7.85 -13.67
CA GLU A 569 5.66 8.28 -12.39
C GLU A 569 6.76 8.71 -11.41
N TYR A 570 7.84 7.93 -11.30
CA TYR A 570 8.98 8.26 -10.45
C TYR A 570 9.63 9.59 -10.85
N CYS A 571 9.97 9.76 -12.13
CA CYS A 571 10.56 10.99 -12.66
C CYS A 571 9.64 12.19 -12.46
N LYS A 572 8.34 12.06 -12.77
CA LYS A 572 7.37 13.15 -12.61
C LYS A 572 7.18 13.56 -11.16
N THR A 573 7.14 12.60 -10.24
CA THR A 573 6.97 12.88 -8.81
C THR A 573 8.14 13.73 -8.31
N LEU A 574 9.38 13.27 -8.50
CA LEU A 574 10.57 14.02 -8.08
C LEU A 574 10.75 15.34 -8.82
N HIS A 575 10.33 15.41 -10.08
CA HIS A 575 10.29 16.67 -10.82
C HIS A 575 9.35 17.70 -10.18
N ILE A 576 8.13 17.30 -9.81
CA ILE A 576 7.16 18.17 -9.13
C ILE A 576 7.70 18.59 -7.77
N GLU A 577 8.34 17.69 -7.03
CA GLU A 577 9.01 18.04 -5.76
C GLU A 577 10.10 19.10 -5.97
N ALA A 578 11.03 18.88 -6.90
CA ALA A 578 12.10 19.83 -7.20
C ALA A 578 11.55 21.20 -7.62
N LYS A 579 10.57 21.25 -8.53
CA LYS A 579 9.94 22.51 -8.97
C LYS A 579 9.21 23.22 -7.83
N THR A 580 8.54 22.47 -6.95
CA THR A 580 7.83 23.05 -5.81
C THR A 580 8.82 23.63 -4.80
N MET A 581 9.92 22.93 -4.52
CA MET A 581 11.01 23.44 -3.68
C MET A 581 11.59 24.73 -4.26
N GLN A 582 11.91 24.76 -5.57
CA GLN A 582 12.40 25.97 -6.25
C GLN A 582 11.42 27.16 -6.11
N ASP A 583 10.12 26.94 -6.33
CA ASP A 583 9.10 28.00 -6.19
C ASP A 583 9.07 28.54 -4.76
N MET A 584 9.00 27.66 -3.76
CA MET A 584 8.91 28.05 -2.35
C MET A 584 10.18 28.74 -1.86
N ILE A 585 11.37 28.26 -2.27
CA ILE A 585 12.63 28.89 -1.89
C ILE A 585 12.72 30.31 -2.47
N ARG A 586 12.44 30.49 -3.75
CA ARG A 586 12.54 31.78 -4.44
C ARG A 586 11.50 32.80 -3.99
N ARG A 587 10.27 32.36 -3.76
CA ARG A 587 9.13 33.26 -3.50
C ARG A 587 8.78 33.44 -2.04
N ASP A 588 9.11 32.44 -1.21
CA ASP A 588 8.66 32.41 0.18
C ASP A 588 9.88 32.51 1.13
N LEU A 589 10.79 31.53 1.16
CA LEU A 589 11.85 31.46 2.18
C LEU A 589 12.97 32.51 2.01
N LEU A 590 13.58 32.64 0.82
CA LEU A 590 14.66 33.61 0.61
C LEU A 590 14.20 35.05 0.87
N PRO A 591 13.03 35.51 0.38
CA PRO A 591 12.50 36.83 0.73
C PRO A 591 12.31 37.03 2.24
N ALA A 592 11.76 36.05 2.95
CA ALA A 592 11.59 36.11 4.40
C ALA A 592 12.93 36.21 5.15
N LEU A 593 13.93 35.43 4.71
CA LEU A 593 15.28 35.47 5.26
C LEU A 593 15.96 36.82 5.01
N MET A 594 15.78 37.40 3.82
CA MET A 594 16.28 38.73 3.48
C MET A 594 15.60 39.81 4.33
N GLU A 595 14.27 39.75 4.52
CA GLU A 595 13.55 40.68 5.38
C GLU A 595 14.07 40.65 6.83
N TYR A 596 14.33 39.46 7.38
CA TYR A 596 14.87 39.34 8.72
C TYR A 596 16.31 39.86 8.81
N THR A 597 17.13 39.54 7.81
CA THR A 597 18.51 40.04 7.66
C THR A 597 18.56 41.57 7.63
N ASP A 598 17.64 42.21 6.92
CA ASP A 598 17.50 43.67 6.85
C ASP A 598 17.09 44.26 8.21
N LYS A 599 16.16 43.62 8.93
CA LYS A 599 15.76 44.05 10.29
C LYS A 599 16.94 43.98 11.27
N VAL A 600 17.73 42.91 11.23
CA VAL A 600 18.93 42.75 12.07
C VAL A 600 19.97 43.82 11.72
N THR A 601 20.22 44.05 10.44
CA THR A 601 21.15 45.09 9.95
C THR A 601 20.72 46.49 10.37
N CYS A 602 19.43 46.80 10.27
CA CYS A 602 18.84 48.07 10.72
C CYS A 602 19.01 48.27 12.23
N SER A 603 18.81 47.20 13.02
CA SER A 603 19.02 47.22 14.47
C SER A 603 20.47 47.55 14.84
N ILE A 604 21.44 46.89 14.19
CA ILE A 604 22.88 47.16 14.38
C ILE A 604 23.19 48.63 14.07
N SER A 605 22.74 49.11 12.91
CA SER A 605 23.00 50.48 12.46
C SER A 605 22.43 51.52 13.43
N LYS A 606 21.23 51.31 13.95
CA LYS A 606 20.58 52.20 14.95
C LYS A 606 21.30 52.20 16.29
N LYS A 607 21.74 51.03 16.78
CA LYS A 607 22.50 50.93 18.04
C LYS A 607 23.85 51.64 17.96
N GLN A 608 24.53 51.49 16.82
CA GLN A 608 25.80 52.16 16.56
C GLN A 608 25.64 53.68 16.45
N SER A 609 24.57 54.16 15.80
CA SER A 609 24.36 55.60 15.58
C SER A 609 23.88 56.37 16.81
N VAL A 610 23.15 55.74 17.74
CA VAL A 610 22.63 56.43 18.93
C VAL A 610 23.67 56.54 20.05
N ALA A 611 24.41 55.47 20.33
CA ALA A 611 25.29 55.44 21.51
C ALA A 611 26.51 54.51 21.36
N SER A 612 26.87 54.11 20.14
CA SER A 612 27.98 53.17 19.88
C SER A 612 27.93 51.91 20.75
N LEU A 613 26.72 51.38 20.96
CA LEU A 613 26.48 50.22 21.81
C LEU A 613 27.12 48.95 21.21
N PRO A 614 27.53 47.97 22.03
CA PRO A 614 28.01 46.68 21.53
C PRO A 614 26.93 45.94 20.71
N CYS A 615 27.31 45.42 19.55
CA CYS A 615 26.43 44.67 18.62
C CYS A 615 26.98 43.26 18.29
N THR A 616 27.86 42.70 19.11
CA THR A 616 28.58 41.45 18.79
C THR A 616 27.66 40.26 18.53
N ALA A 617 26.55 40.15 19.26
CA ALA A 617 25.60 39.04 19.10
C ALA A 617 24.82 39.17 17.78
N GLU A 618 24.35 40.37 17.47
CA GLU A 618 23.61 40.68 16.25
C GLU A 618 24.48 40.55 15.01
N THR A 619 25.75 40.97 15.07
CA THR A 619 26.70 40.76 13.97
C THR A 619 26.92 39.27 13.70
N ARG A 620 27.09 38.43 14.74
CA ARG A 620 27.22 36.97 14.56
C ARG A 620 25.95 36.33 14.01
N LEU A 621 24.78 36.80 14.43
CA LEU A 621 23.50 36.35 13.87
C LEU A 621 23.40 36.74 12.38
N LEU A 622 23.76 37.97 12.04
CA LEU A 622 23.78 38.47 10.66
C LEU A 622 24.71 37.64 9.77
N GLU A 623 25.92 37.33 10.24
CA GLU A 623 26.88 36.46 9.54
C GLU A 623 26.31 35.07 9.27
N LYS A 624 25.61 34.47 10.24
CA LYS A 624 24.93 33.17 10.05
C LYS A 624 23.82 33.25 9.02
N LEU A 625 22.91 34.23 9.16
CA LEU A 625 21.77 34.39 8.25
C LEU A 625 22.21 34.66 6.82
N ALA A 626 23.21 35.53 6.63
CA ALA A 626 23.80 35.79 5.31
C ALA A 626 24.45 34.52 4.72
N GLY A 627 25.20 33.76 5.53
CA GLY A 627 25.80 32.51 5.08
C GLY A 627 24.75 31.45 4.68
N TYR A 628 23.64 31.34 5.41
CA TYR A 628 22.54 30.47 5.01
C TYR A 628 21.83 30.96 3.75
N TYR A 629 21.63 32.28 3.60
CA TYR A 629 21.04 32.86 2.41
C TYR A 629 21.85 32.51 1.16
N ASP A 630 23.17 32.74 1.19
CA ASP A 630 24.06 32.44 0.07
C ASP A 630 24.08 30.94 -0.25
N ALA A 631 24.17 30.08 0.78
CA ALA A 631 24.16 28.62 0.58
C ALA A 631 22.85 28.10 -0.03
N ILE A 632 21.69 28.62 0.41
CA ILE A 632 20.39 28.26 -0.16
C ILE A 632 20.29 28.75 -1.61
N PHE A 633 20.74 29.98 -1.88
CA PHE A 633 20.68 30.58 -3.22
C PHE A 633 21.54 29.79 -4.22
N GLU A 634 22.79 29.48 -3.88
CA GLU A 634 23.70 28.68 -4.73
C GLU A 634 23.16 27.27 -4.98
N ALA A 635 22.64 26.60 -3.94
CA ALA A 635 22.05 25.27 -4.08
C ALA A 635 20.77 25.28 -4.93
N GLU A 636 19.97 26.35 -4.85
CA GLU A 636 18.78 26.54 -5.70
C GLU A 636 19.16 26.74 -7.17
N GLU A 637 20.19 27.54 -7.47
CA GLU A 637 20.69 27.72 -8.83
C GLU A 637 21.18 26.41 -9.43
N LYS A 638 21.89 25.59 -8.63
CA LYS A 638 22.32 24.25 -9.01
C LYS A 638 21.13 23.33 -9.30
N LEU A 639 20.18 23.21 -8.35
CA LEU A 639 18.97 22.40 -8.53
C LEU A 639 18.21 22.82 -9.79
N ALA A 640 18.10 24.12 -10.07
CA ALA A 640 17.43 24.64 -11.25
C ALA A 640 18.16 24.32 -12.56
N ALA A 641 19.49 24.30 -12.56
CA ALA A 641 20.27 23.84 -13.71
C ALA A 641 20.09 22.35 -13.96
N ASP A 642 20.24 21.52 -12.93
CA ASP A 642 20.16 20.07 -13.05
C ASP A 642 18.72 19.61 -13.37
N THR A 643 17.69 20.31 -12.87
CA THR A 643 16.30 20.04 -13.26
C THR A 643 16.08 20.28 -14.76
N ARG A 644 16.70 21.31 -15.36
CA ARG A 644 16.63 21.54 -16.82
C ARG A 644 17.35 20.44 -17.59
N THR A 645 18.50 19.96 -17.09
CA THR A 645 19.19 18.82 -17.69
C THR A 645 18.31 17.57 -17.64
N ALA A 646 17.63 17.30 -16.53
CA ALA A 646 16.71 16.17 -16.40
C ALA A 646 15.52 16.25 -17.37
N GLU A 647 15.00 17.46 -17.64
CA GLU A 647 13.92 17.69 -18.62
C GLU A 647 14.33 17.35 -20.07
N GLU A 648 15.62 17.42 -20.39
CA GLU A 648 16.16 17.14 -21.73
C GLU A 648 16.49 15.65 -21.95
N MET A 649 16.42 14.82 -20.90
CA MET A 649 16.74 13.39 -20.98
C MET A 649 15.60 12.61 -21.65
N SER A 650 15.93 11.80 -22.65
CA SER A 650 14.97 10.99 -23.39
C SER A 650 14.82 9.56 -22.87
N ASP A 651 15.87 9.00 -22.26
CA ASP A 651 15.82 7.68 -21.66
C ASP A 651 15.28 7.77 -20.23
N MET A 652 14.18 7.07 -19.96
CA MET A 652 13.46 7.20 -18.70
C MET A 652 14.20 6.55 -17.53
N LEU A 653 15.00 5.51 -17.77
CA LEU A 653 15.80 4.87 -16.72
C LEU A 653 17.00 5.74 -16.35
N GLU A 654 17.70 6.31 -17.34
CA GLU A 654 18.77 7.28 -17.11
C GLU A 654 18.22 8.52 -16.39
N ALA A 655 17.07 9.05 -16.81
CA ALA A 655 16.42 10.17 -16.15
C ALA A 655 16.07 9.85 -14.70
N ALA A 656 15.48 8.67 -14.43
CA ALA A 656 15.15 8.23 -13.08
C ALA A 656 16.40 8.09 -12.21
N GLY A 657 17.50 7.56 -12.76
CA GLY A 657 18.80 7.51 -12.11
C GLY A 657 19.37 8.90 -11.79
N PHE A 658 19.21 9.87 -12.70
CA PHE A 658 19.64 11.25 -12.49
C PHE A 658 18.80 11.97 -11.42
N TYR A 659 17.48 11.78 -11.42
CA TYR A 659 16.61 12.28 -10.34
C TYR A 659 17.02 11.70 -8.98
N HIS A 660 17.30 10.40 -8.92
CA HIS A 660 17.70 9.73 -7.68
C HIS A 660 19.06 10.20 -7.16
N SER A 661 20.07 10.28 -8.02
CA SER A 661 21.47 10.51 -7.60
C SER A 661 21.85 12.00 -7.51
N THR A 662 21.29 12.85 -8.37
CA THR A 662 21.66 14.27 -8.47
C THR A 662 20.58 15.17 -7.89
N ILE A 663 19.34 15.07 -8.37
CA ILE A 663 18.27 16.00 -7.98
C ILE A 663 17.93 15.86 -6.49
N LEU A 664 17.80 14.64 -5.97
CA LEU A 664 17.57 14.43 -4.53
C LEU A 664 18.72 15.00 -3.68
N ALA A 665 19.97 14.81 -4.09
CA ALA A 665 21.12 15.36 -3.37
C ALA A 665 21.11 16.90 -3.34
N ASP A 666 20.70 17.53 -4.44
CA ASP A 666 20.55 18.99 -4.51
C ASP A 666 19.40 19.49 -3.62
N MET A 667 18.27 18.77 -3.62
CA MET A 667 17.16 19.07 -2.71
C MET A 667 17.57 18.93 -1.25
N ASP A 668 18.33 17.90 -0.90
CA ASP A 668 18.85 17.68 0.45
C ASP A 668 19.82 18.79 0.89
N ALA A 669 20.63 19.31 -0.04
CA ALA A 669 21.52 20.43 0.22
C ALA A 669 20.73 21.72 0.54
N ILE A 670 19.69 22.02 -0.24
CA ILE A 670 18.78 23.14 0.04
C ILE A 670 18.10 22.94 1.40
N ARG A 671 17.51 21.76 1.63
CA ARG A 671 16.83 21.42 2.88
C ARG A 671 17.73 21.62 4.09
N THR A 672 18.95 21.09 4.04
CA THR A 672 19.92 21.19 5.14
C THR A 672 20.21 22.64 5.54
N ALA A 673 20.30 23.54 4.57
CA ALA A 673 20.53 24.96 4.82
C ALA A 673 19.23 25.69 5.24
N ALA A 674 18.10 25.36 4.61
CA ALA A 674 16.78 25.92 4.89
C ALA A 674 16.31 25.61 6.32
N ASP A 675 16.42 24.35 6.76
CA ASP A 675 16.03 23.91 8.11
C ASP A 675 16.85 24.66 9.18
N LYS A 676 18.16 24.83 8.95
CA LYS A 676 19.03 25.61 9.85
C LYS A 676 18.70 27.10 9.85
N ALA A 677 18.28 27.66 8.72
CA ALA A 677 17.87 29.06 8.65
C ALA A 677 16.54 29.28 9.40
N GLU A 678 15.59 28.35 9.26
CA GLU A 678 14.29 28.38 9.91
C GLU A 678 14.42 28.45 11.45
N GLU A 679 15.38 27.76 12.06
CA GLU A 679 15.65 27.81 13.51
C GLU A 679 15.89 29.24 14.05
N TYR A 680 16.32 30.18 13.21
CA TYR A 680 16.58 31.57 13.59
C TYR A 680 15.48 32.54 13.13
N LEU A 681 14.51 32.10 12.34
CA LEU A 681 13.43 32.93 11.84
C LEU A 681 12.27 32.99 12.85
N PRO A 682 11.83 34.19 13.27
CA PRO A 682 10.63 34.32 14.08
C PRO A 682 9.38 33.87 13.31
N ASP A 683 8.41 33.24 14.00
CA ASP A 683 7.11 32.84 13.44
C ASP A 683 6.38 33.96 12.69
N SER A 684 6.56 35.22 13.13
CA SER A 684 5.95 36.38 12.47
C SER A 684 6.51 36.71 11.08
N ILE A 685 7.67 36.12 10.73
CA ILE A 685 8.37 36.31 9.46
C ILE A 685 8.31 35.03 8.62
N LEU A 686 8.26 33.86 9.26
CA LEU A 686 8.17 32.59 8.56
C LEU A 686 6.91 32.55 7.68
N PRO A 687 7.03 32.28 6.37
CA PRO A 687 5.91 32.42 5.42
C PRO A 687 4.97 31.20 5.41
N TYR A 688 5.27 30.17 6.19
CA TYR A 688 4.54 28.92 6.25
C TYR A 688 4.58 28.35 7.69
N PRO A 689 3.65 27.44 8.05
CA PRO A 689 3.68 26.81 9.36
C PRO A 689 4.85 25.85 9.51
N ASN A 690 5.53 25.92 10.66
CA ASN A 690 6.62 25.05 11.05
C ASN A 690 6.11 23.66 11.51
N TYR A 691 7.03 22.73 11.75
CA TYR A 691 6.67 21.37 12.18
C TYR A 691 5.98 21.33 13.55
N GLU A 692 6.33 22.22 14.49
CA GLU A 692 5.65 22.30 15.79
C GLU A 692 4.13 22.50 15.60
N GLN A 693 3.78 23.48 14.76
CA GLN A 693 2.40 23.80 14.45
C GLN A 693 1.70 22.65 13.72
N LEU A 694 2.37 22.00 12.76
CA LEU A 694 1.78 20.91 11.97
C LEU A 694 1.55 19.63 12.79
N LEU A 695 2.49 19.27 13.68
CA LEU A 695 2.51 17.98 14.36
C LEU A 695 1.77 17.97 15.71
N PHE A 696 1.73 19.09 16.44
CA PHE A 696 1.23 19.09 17.82
C PHE A 696 -0.14 19.75 18.00
N THR A 697 -0.62 20.49 17.00
CA THR A 697 -1.85 21.29 17.16
C THR A 697 -3.14 20.55 16.79
N VAL A 698 -3.06 19.37 16.16
CA VAL A 698 -4.22 18.56 15.69
C VAL A 698 -5.17 18.21 16.81
#